data_AF-A0A2Z2NSQ5-F1
#
_entry.id   AF-A0A2Z2NSQ5-F1
#
_cell.length_a   1.000
_cell.length_b   1.000
_cell.length_c   1.000
_cell.angle_alpha   90.00
_cell.angle_beta   90.00
_cell.angle_gamma   90.00
#
_symmetry.space_group_name_H-M   'P 1'
#
loop_
_entity.id
_entity.type
_entity.pdbx_description
1 polymer ?
#
loop_
_entity_poly.entity_id
_entity_poly.type
_entity_poly.pdbx_seq_one_letter_code
_entity_poly.pdbx_strand_id
1 'polypeptide(L)'
;MSETSKLLDRSELHTDTGVGILRIAAGLFFLVPGILKVIAPESFLAMTAHFPAALQSQLDWLFNLVIIAEILGGLMLIVGWNIRLAVPALVVITVIAESLVVINDTASNIRLLSLAAHLMGIGLYSAMFFLGSGRWAIGRGRSVLHWLASRDAGRLSKAAHSVTSGAGRNVGVFLIRASVSIPFIAAFWLGLTDEAYQSVLLEPIWFRNILLLVSLIGGLSMLTGFQTNTMSWVLAALALLHLATVGIADASSSQIGIINILFHLLIIAAVVSLRLINFGSDLEVAHILSLDKKNVVVVGGGFAGTQLVRKLERKLPNDWQVVLISEENYTTFNPMLAEVVGASILPSHVIAPIRRMIRKTRFISARLTSVDIEGKTVSFEGEERDHVLAYEHLVFAFGSRANMELVPGMAEHAMPFKLLGDALALRNRVIEQMEKAEQEEDAETRRWLGHFVIIGAGFSGAEIGGAIQDFIHASHKHYPRLHDDDLAVTLIHRGEVPLQELSPKLGEHAMQRMLQQGIRMRMSTGVSEVDARGVVTDKGARVEGATVISTIGTRSNPLMETMDVPVQRGRITVEPDMSISGHEGLWAIGDCAAIPNAHDGNLAPPTAQFAIREGHQLADNIAQAIAGKPTNAFNYDSKGSMATIGHLNGVAEISGGIRLGGFPAWLLWRAFYLSLMPTMAKKTRILFEWTWSMLFSPDIINLRFTTTENADKSREERRRD
;
A
#
# COMPACT_ATOMS: atom_id res chain seq x y z
N MET A 1 17.82 -25.37 21.77
CA MET A 1 18.73 -24.22 21.50
C MET A 1 19.23 -24.31 20.06
N SER A 2 18.31 -24.25 19.09
CA SER A 2 18.59 -24.49 17.67
C SER A 2 17.91 -23.42 16.80
N GLU A 3 18.64 -23.00 15.77
CA GLU A 3 18.26 -22.12 14.65
C GLU A 3 17.90 -20.65 14.93
N THR A 4 17.25 -20.30 16.04
CA THR A 4 16.92 -18.89 16.35
C THR A 4 18.15 -18.02 16.65
N SER A 5 19.25 -18.62 17.13
CA SER A 5 20.50 -17.86 17.40
C SER A 5 21.31 -17.53 16.14
N LYS A 6 21.03 -18.15 14.98
CA LYS A 6 21.77 -17.90 13.73
C LYS A 6 21.17 -16.76 12.89
N LEU A 7 19.89 -16.42 13.08
CA LEU A 7 19.23 -15.33 12.36
C LEU A 7 19.52 -13.96 12.99
N LEU A 8 19.66 -13.90 14.31
CA LEU A 8 20.08 -12.69 15.05
C LEU A 8 21.46 -12.16 14.62
N ASP A 9 22.34 -13.04 14.16
CA ASP A 9 23.70 -12.71 13.76
C ASP A 9 23.77 -11.99 12.39
N ARG A 10 22.83 -12.26 11.48
CA ARG A 10 22.84 -11.66 10.13
C ARG A 10 22.38 -10.19 10.11
N SER A 11 21.38 -9.83 10.92
CA SER A 11 20.92 -8.44 11.00
C SER A 11 21.93 -7.55 11.73
N GLU A 12 22.57 -8.06 12.79
CA GLU A 12 23.67 -7.37 13.47
C GLU A 12 24.86 -7.15 12.52
N LEU A 13 25.23 -8.17 11.73
CA LEU A 13 26.23 -8.03 10.67
C LEU A 13 25.89 -6.93 9.65
N HIS A 14 24.63 -6.78 9.23
CA HIS A 14 24.26 -5.81 8.19
C HIS A 14 24.30 -4.36 8.67
N THR A 15 23.83 -4.07 9.89
CA THR A 15 24.02 -2.75 10.52
C THR A 15 25.49 -2.45 10.81
N ASP A 16 26.26 -3.46 11.20
CA ASP A 16 27.69 -3.28 11.47
C ASP A 16 28.50 -3.04 10.19
N THR A 17 28.12 -3.71 9.10
CA THR A 17 28.73 -3.53 7.78
C THR A 17 28.42 -2.13 7.22
N GLY A 18 27.18 -1.68 7.29
CA GLY A 18 26.78 -0.35 6.79
C GLY A 18 27.45 0.82 7.53
N VAL A 19 27.53 0.74 8.86
CA VAL A 19 28.20 1.76 9.69
C VAL A 19 29.73 1.69 9.57
N GLY A 20 30.29 0.49 9.44
CA GLY A 20 31.72 0.29 9.14
C GLY A 20 32.11 0.93 7.80
N ILE A 21 31.31 0.76 6.76
CA ILE A 21 31.52 1.40 5.45
C ILE A 21 31.39 2.92 5.57
N LEU A 22 30.38 3.43 6.31
CA LEU A 22 30.20 4.86 6.51
C LEU A 22 31.39 5.51 7.23
N ARG A 23 31.98 4.79 8.19
CA ARG A 23 33.18 5.20 8.93
C ARG A 23 34.42 5.21 8.03
N ILE A 24 34.60 4.16 7.23
CA ILE A 24 35.70 4.08 6.25
C ILE A 24 35.55 5.22 5.24
N ALA A 25 34.34 5.45 4.71
CA ALA A 25 34.05 6.55 3.80
C ALA A 25 34.36 7.91 4.45
N ALA A 26 33.84 8.19 5.65
CA ALA A 26 34.12 9.41 6.39
C ALA A 26 35.62 9.62 6.64
N GLY A 27 36.36 8.56 6.99
CA GLY A 27 37.82 8.64 7.16
C GLY A 27 38.57 8.88 5.86
N LEU A 28 38.15 8.30 4.74
CA LEU A 28 38.72 8.58 3.43
C LEU A 28 38.48 10.03 2.99
N PHE A 29 37.34 10.63 3.35
CA PHE A 29 37.05 12.06 3.08
C PHE A 29 38.01 13.04 3.79
N PHE A 30 38.72 12.62 4.84
CA PHE A 30 39.79 13.41 5.48
C PHE A 30 41.18 12.95 5.04
N LEU A 31 41.39 11.63 4.92
CA LEU A 31 42.70 11.06 4.57
C LEU A 31 43.15 11.46 3.16
N VAL A 32 42.25 11.43 2.18
CA VAL A 32 42.58 11.74 0.79
C VAL A 32 43.04 13.20 0.63
N PRO A 33 42.30 14.23 1.10
CA PRO A 33 42.79 15.61 1.07
C PRO A 33 44.16 15.81 1.76
N GLY A 34 44.37 15.19 2.92
CA GLY A 34 45.64 15.26 3.64
C GLY A 34 46.81 14.71 2.83
N ILE A 35 46.63 13.56 2.16
CA ILE A 35 47.65 12.96 1.27
C ILE A 35 47.91 13.88 0.07
N LEU A 36 46.88 14.48 -0.53
CA LEU A 36 47.04 15.37 -1.67
C LEU A 36 47.85 16.61 -1.34
N LYS A 37 47.65 17.19 -0.15
CA LYS A 37 48.44 18.32 0.35
C LYS A 37 49.92 17.96 0.57
N VAL A 38 50.23 16.69 0.84
CA VAL A 38 51.63 16.20 0.93
C VAL A 38 52.25 15.99 -0.45
N ILE A 39 51.48 15.49 -1.41
CA ILE A 39 52.00 15.16 -2.76
C ILE A 39 52.16 16.42 -3.63
N ALA A 40 51.28 17.41 -3.45
CA ALA A 40 51.29 18.65 -4.22
C ALA A 40 51.32 19.89 -3.31
N PRO A 41 52.36 20.05 -2.46
CA PRO A 41 52.39 21.10 -1.45
C PRO A 41 52.42 22.50 -2.08
N GLU A 42 53.06 22.68 -3.24
CA GLU A 42 53.15 23.97 -3.92
C GLU A 42 51.79 24.51 -4.40
N SER A 43 50.88 23.63 -4.83
CA SER A 43 49.52 24.00 -5.21
C SER A 43 48.71 24.55 -4.03
N PHE A 44 49.09 24.20 -2.81
CA PHE A 44 48.46 24.69 -1.60
C PHE A 44 49.22 25.83 -0.92
N LEU A 45 50.56 25.81 -0.93
CA LEU A 45 51.42 26.86 -0.38
C LEU A 45 51.36 28.14 -1.20
N ALA A 46 51.10 28.07 -2.52
CA ALA A 46 50.86 29.27 -3.34
C ALA A 46 49.73 30.17 -2.78
N MET A 47 48.85 29.64 -1.93
CA MET A 47 47.79 30.40 -1.26
C MET A 47 48.30 31.33 -0.14
N THR A 48 49.39 30.96 0.55
CA THR A 48 49.96 31.80 1.62
C THR A 48 50.67 33.03 1.04
N ALA A 49 51.07 32.98 -0.23
CA ALA A 49 51.71 34.10 -0.93
C ALA A 49 50.81 35.34 -1.03
N HIS A 50 49.47 35.18 -1.02
CA HIS A 50 48.50 36.28 -1.06
C HIS A 50 48.16 36.87 0.32
N PHE A 51 48.68 36.30 1.41
CA PHE A 51 48.50 36.83 2.75
C PHE A 51 49.54 37.91 3.08
N PRO A 52 49.20 38.90 3.94
CA PRO A 52 50.18 39.86 4.43
C PRO A 52 51.40 39.14 5.03
N ALA A 53 52.60 39.66 4.78
CA ALA A 53 53.87 39.04 5.24
C ALA A 53 53.91 38.73 6.75
N ALA A 54 53.18 39.49 7.56
CA ALA A 54 53.04 39.26 9.01
C ALA A 54 52.28 37.97 9.38
N LEU A 55 51.42 37.47 8.50
CA LEU A 55 50.64 36.24 8.69
C LEU A 55 51.29 35.02 8.04
N GLN A 56 52.13 35.21 7.02
CA GLN A 56 52.78 34.11 6.30
C GLN A 56 53.55 33.16 7.22
N SER A 57 54.31 33.70 8.18
CA SER A 57 55.06 32.90 9.17
C SER A 57 54.17 32.09 10.13
N GLN A 58 52.90 32.48 10.29
CA GLN A 58 51.92 31.75 11.09
C GLN A 58 51.07 30.77 10.28
N LEU A 59 51.12 30.82 8.95
CA LEU A 59 50.32 29.93 8.09
C LEU A 59 51.01 28.59 7.85
N ASP A 60 52.35 28.55 7.81
CA ASP A 60 53.10 27.32 7.53
C ASP A 60 52.90 26.23 8.60
N TRP A 61 52.95 26.60 9.89
CA TRP A 61 52.73 25.62 10.97
C TRP A 61 51.27 25.16 11.03
N LEU A 62 50.32 26.06 10.75
CA LEU A 62 48.90 25.75 10.72
C LEU A 62 48.58 24.80 9.55
N PHE A 63 49.16 25.06 8.38
CA PHE A 63 49.02 24.21 7.20
C PHE A 63 49.55 22.80 7.46
N ASN A 64 50.74 22.69 8.06
CA ASN A 64 51.29 21.38 8.47
C ASN A 64 50.43 20.68 9.53
N LEU A 65 49.87 21.42 10.49
CA LEU A 65 48.99 20.87 11.51
C LEU A 65 47.69 20.31 10.90
N VAL A 66 47.14 20.97 9.88
CA VAL A 66 45.95 20.53 9.15
C VAL A 66 46.21 19.22 8.40
N ILE A 67 47.34 19.13 7.69
CA ILE A 67 47.74 17.89 6.99
C ILE A 67 47.88 16.73 7.99
N ILE A 68 48.57 16.95 9.10
CA ILE A 68 48.77 15.94 10.14
C ILE A 68 47.41 15.51 10.73
N ALA A 69 46.53 16.47 11.00
CA ALA A 69 45.19 16.20 11.52
C ALA A 69 44.36 15.39 10.52
N GLU A 70 44.34 15.76 9.24
CA GLU A 70 43.59 15.09 8.17
C GLU A 70 44.06 13.64 7.96
N ILE A 71 45.36 13.40 7.91
CA ILE A 71 45.94 12.07 7.73
C ILE A 71 45.69 11.20 8.97
N LEU A 72 46.10 11.67 10.15
CA LEU A 72 45.97 10.89 11.39
C LEU A 72 44.49 10.68 11.76
N GLY A 73 43.69 11.74 11.68
CA GLY A 73 42.26 11.70 11.97
C GLY A 73 41.49 10.83 10.97
N GLY A 74 41.84 10.89 9.68
CA GLY A 74 41.28 10.01 8.65
C GLY A 74 41.62 8.53 8.88
N LEU A 75 42.88 8.22 9.23
CA LEU A 75 43.30 6.86 9.60
C LEU A 75 42.62 6.37 10.89
N MET A 76 42.54 7.23 11.91
CA MET A 76 41.84 6.94 13.17
C MET A 76 40.36 6.65 12.93
N LEU A 77 39.71 7.36 12.01
CA LEU A 77 38.36 7.08 11.57
C LEU A 77 38.26 5.70 10.90
N ILE A 78 39.08 5.43 9.88
CA ILE A 78 39.06 4.15 9.14
C ILE A 78 39.23 2.95 10.09
N VAL A 79 40.24 3.02 10.96
CA VAL A 79 40.56 1.96 11.94
C VAL A 79 39.56 1.93 13.10
N GLY A 80 38.89 3.04 13.37
CA GLY A 80 37.87 3.18 14.41
C GLY A 80 38.43 3.47 15.80
N TRP A 81 39.60 4.11 15.89
CA TRP A 81 40.30 4.41 17.14
C TRP A 81 40.05 5.85 17.60
N ASN A 82 39.64 6.06 18.86
CA ASN A 82 39.53 7.38 19.51
C ASN A 82 38.75 8.45 18.71
N ILE A 83 37.77 8.00 17.92
CA ILE A 83 36.94 8.81 17.00
C ILE A 83 36.32 10.05 17.69
N ARG A 84 35.97 9.94 18.96
CA ARG A 84 35.25 10.97 19.73
C ARG A 84 36.01 12.26 19.93
N LEU A 85 37.35 12.18 19.98
CA LEU A 85 38.23 13.34 20.14
C LEU A 85 38.79 13.77 18.78
N ALA A 86 39.07 12.80 17.89
CA ALA A 86 39.63 13.07 16.58
C ALA A 86 38.69 13.92 15.71
N VAL A 87 37.39 13.65 15.71
CA VAL A 87 36.49 14.28 14.74
C VAL A 87 36.09 15.72 15.06
N PRO A 88 35.71 16.09 16.29
CA PRO A 88 35.48 17.50 16.61
C PRO A 88 36.74 18.34 16.38
N ALA A 89 37.92 17.80 16.69
CA ALA A 89 39.19 18.44 16.41
C ALA A 89 39.43 18.61 14.90
N LEU A 90 39.21 17.56 14.11
CA LEU A 90 39.24 17.61 12.64
C LEU A 90 38.29 18.67 12.11
N VAL A 91 37.01 18.67 12.53
CA VAL A 91 36.00 19.64 12.08
C VAL A 91 36.45 21.06 12.36
N VAL A 92 36.92 21.35 13.58
CA VAL A 92 37.39 22.68 13.97
C VAL A 92 38.62 23.08 13.16
N ILE A 93 39.60 22.18 13.02
CA ILE A 93 40.84 22.43 12.28
C ILE A 93 40.54 22.66 10.79
N THR A 94 39.68 21.85 10.19
CA THR A 94 39.25 21.97 8.79
C THR A 94 38.46 23.25 8.56
N VAL A 95 37.52 23.62 9.44
CA VAL A 95 36.78 24.88 9.32
C VAL A 95 37.72 26.08 9.42
N ILE A 96 38.65 26.07 10.38
CA ILE A 96 39.64 27.15 10.54
C ILE A 96 40.53 27.24 9.30
N ALA A 97 41.06 26.11 8.81
CA ALA A 97 41.94 26.05 7.66
C ALA A 97 41.27 26.53 6.37
N GLU A 98 40.08 26.02 6.08
CA GLU A 98 39.33 26.37 4.87
C GLU A 98 38.82 27.82 4.93
N SER A 99 38.42 28.32 6.11
CA SER A 99 38.02 29.73 6.27
C SER A 99 39.17 30.70 6.05
N LEU A 100 40.40 30.29 6.39
CA LEU A 100 41.61 31.05 6.10
C LEU A 100 42.01 30.95 4.62
N VAL A 101 41.62 29.89 3.91
CA VAL A 101 41.96 29.68 2.49
C VAL A 101 40.96 30.32 1.52
N VAL A 102 39.66 30.29 1.82
CA VAL A 102 38.56 30.73 0.93
C VAL A 102 38.54 32.25 0.68
N ILE A 103 39.16 33.05 1.54
CA ILE A 103 39.06 34.52 1.49
C ILE A 103 39.82 35.13 0.30
N ASN A 104 40.73 34.42 -0.40
CA ASN A 104 41.68 35.10 -1.27
C ASN A 104 41.83 34.61 -2.73
N ASP A 105 41.28 33.46 -3.16
CA ASP A 105 41.30 33.06 -4.58
C ASP A 105 40.38 31.83 -4.85
N THR A 106 39.42 31.99 -5.78
CA THR A 106 38.40 31.00 -6.15
C THR A 106 38.77 30.12 -7.35
N ALA A 107 39.94 30.30 -7.97
CA ALA A 107 40.18 29.80 -9.32
C ALA A 107 40.72 28.35 -9.46
N SER A 108 40.97 27.61 -8.37
CA SER A 108 41.54 26.25 -8.48
C SER A 108 40.56 25.13 -8.14
N ASN A 109 40.30 24.27 -9.12
CA ASN A 109 39.40 23.10 -9.02
C ASN A 109 39.76 22.15 -7.87
N ILE A 110 41.05 22.07 -7.49
CA ILE A 110 41.55 21.24 -6.38
C ILE A 110 41.02 21.75 -5.02
N ARG A 111 40.81 23.07 -4.85
CA ARG A 111 40.30 23.68 -3.60
C ARG A 111 38.83 23.39 -3.38
N LEU A 112 38.00 23.56 -4.41
CA LEU A 112 36.57 23.27 -4.31
C LEU A 112 36.33 21.78 -3.98
N LEU A 113 37.22 20.92 -4.48
CA LEU A 113 37.17 19.48 -4.27
C LEU A 113 37.62 19.07 -2.86
N SER A 114 38.70 19.69 -2.34
CA SER A 114 39.12 19.55 -0.93
C SER A 114 37.99 19.97 0.01
N LEU A 115 37.44 21.18 -0.19
CA LEU A 115 36.35 21.71 0.62
C LEU A 115 35.09 20.82 0.56
N ALA A 116 34.71 20.36 -0.64
CA ALA A 116 33.57 19.47 -0.81
C ALA A 116 33.77 18.13 -0.09
N ALA A 117 34.97 17.53 -0.21
CA ALA A 117 35.32 16.29 0.50
C ALA A 117 35.23 16.45 2.02
N HIS A 118 35.74 17.56 2.55
CA HIS A 118 35.65 17.89 3.98
C HIS A 118 34.21 18.08 4.45
N LEU A 119 33.38 18.85 3.72
CA LEU A 119 31.98 19.06 4.07
C LEU A 119 31.18 17.75 4.04
N MET A 120 31.49 16.84 3.10
CA MET A 120 30.91 15.50 3.06
C MET A 120 31.33 14.65 4.27
N GLY A 121 32.63 14.64 4.61
CA GLY A 121 33.15 13.95 5.79
C GLY A 121 32.49 14.43 7.09
N ILE A 122 32.34 15.75 7.25
CA ILE A 122 31.65 16.39 8.38
C ILE A 122 30.18 15.97 8.44
N GLY A 123 29.47 15.98 7.30
CA GLY A 123 28.06 15.59 7.20
C GLY A 123 27.82 14.12 7.56
N LEU A 124 28.66 13.21 7.04
CA LEU A 124 28.60 11.78 7.30
C LEU A 124 28.88 11.45 8.77
N TYR A 125 29.87 12.10 9.39
CA TYR A 125 30.11 11.93 10.82
C TYR A 125 29.01 12.52 11.69
N SER A 126 28.52 13.72 11.36
CA SER A 126 27.42 14.34 12.09
C SER A 126 26.19 13.42 12.06
N ALA A 127 25.94 12.76 10.93
CA ALA A 127 24.94 11.72 10.85
C ALA A 127 25.23 10.52 11.76
N MET A 128 26.46 9.98 11.78
CA MET A 128 26.85 8.92 12.71
C MET A 128 26.58 9.30 14.18
N PHE A 129 26.83 10.56 14.54
CA PHE A 129 26.57 11.09 15.87
C PHE A 129 25.08 11.10 16.22
N PHE A 130 24.23 11.57 15.30
CA PHE A 130 22.78 11.60 15.48
C PHE A 130 22.09 10.23 15.40
N LEU A 131 22.73 9.23 14.78
CA LEU A 131 22.20 7.87 14.62
C LEU A 131 22.40 6.95 15.83
N GLY A 132 23.03 7.42 16.91
CA GLY A 132 22.79 6.94 18.26
C GLY A 132 22.93 5.42 18.51
N SER A 133 23.90 4.73 17.93
CA SER A 133 24.06 3.28 18.16
C SER A 133 25.01 3.00 19.35
N GLY A 134 24.44 2.48 20.43
CA GLY A 134 25.06 2.35 21.76
C GLY A 134 26.19 1.33 21.93
N ARG A 135 26.88 0.86 20.88
CA ARG A 135 27.96 -0.15 21.00
C ARG A 135 29.28 0.14 20.26
N TRP A 136 29.46 1.34 19.71
CA TRP A 136 30.66 1.70 18.93
C TRP A 136 31.86 2.13 19.79
N ALA A 137 32.38 1.18 20.55
CA ALA A 137 33.61 1.29 21.30
C ALA A 137 34.42 0.00 21.13
N ILE A 138 35.44 0.02 20.27
CA ILE A 138 36.67 -0.68 20.65
C ILE A 138 37.44 0.34 21.50
N GLY A 139 37.16 0.31 22.81
CA GLY A 139 37.68 1.24 23.80
C GLY A 139 36.59 1.95 24.62
N ARG A 140 36.15 1.29 25.70
CA ARG A 140 35.19 1.68 26.77
C ARG A 140 34.44 3.02 26.68
N GLY A 141 33.10 2.88 26.65
CA GLY A 141 32.16 3.68 27.44
C GLY A 141 31.34 4.69 26.63
N ARG A 142 30.01 4.57 26.63
CA ARG A 142 28.94 5.39 26.00
C ARG A 142 29.25 6.88 25.69
N SER A 143 28.63 7.47 24.66
CA SER A 143 28.77 8.92 24.35
C SER A 143 28.30 9.77 25.53
N VAL A 144 28.81 10.99 25.70
CA VAL A 144 28.44 11.89 26.81
C VAL A 144 26.93 12.16 26.83
N LEU A 145 26.31 12.34 25.66
CA LEU A 145 24.86 12.52 25.54
C LEU A 145 24.07 11.25 25.87
N HIS A 146 24.54 10.06 25.46
CA HIS A 146 23.88 8.81 25.87
C HIS A 146 24.09 8.54 27.36
N TRP A 147 25.25 8.87 27.91
CA TRP A 147 25.53 8.78 29.34
C TRP A 147 24.63 9.75 30.13
N LEU A 148 24.49 10.99 29.66
CA LEU A 148 23.56 12.00 30.20
C LEU A 148 22.09 11.59 30.05
N ALA A 149 21.69 11.04 28.90
CA ALA A 149 20.34 10.54 28.65
C ALA A 149 20.02 9.28 29.49
N SER A 150 21.04 8.48 29.82
CA SER A 150 20.91 7.32 30.72
C SER A 150 20.96 7.69 32.20
N ARG A 151 21.17 8.96 32.54
CA ARG A 151 21.14 9.49 33.90
C ARG A 151 19.81 10.19 34.13
N ASP A 152 19.18 10.00 35.28
CA ASP A 152 17.94 10.69 35.63
C ASP A 152 18.22 12.10 36.18
N ALA A 153 18.79 12.96 35.30
CA ALA A 153 19.36 14.26 35.65
C ALA A 153 18.49 15.46 35.18
N GLY A 154 17.17 15.30 35.14
CA GLY A 154 16.23 16.39 34.85
C GLY A 154 16.27 16.92 33.41
N ARG A 155 16.25 18.25 33.22
CA ARG A 155 16.08 18.91 31.91
C ARG A 155 17.19 18.58 30.90
N LEU A 156 18.43 18.42 31.36
CA LEU A 156 19.59 18.06 30.53
C LEU A 156 19.49 16.62 29.99
N SER A 157 19.01 15.68 30.81
CA SER A 157 18.76 14.30 30.37
C SER A 157 17.63 14.23 29.35
N LYS A 158 16.53 14.96 29.55
CA LYS A 158 15.42 15.04 28.59
C LYS A 158 15.83 15.67 27.25
N ALA A 159 16.67 16.71 27.27
CA ALA A 159 17.23 17.30 26.06
C ALA A 159 18.20 16.34 25.34
N ALA A 160 19.07 15.65 26.09
CA ALA A 160 19.95 14.64 25.54
C ALA A 160 19.17 13.46 24.94
N HIS A 161 18.07 13.05 25.58
CA HIS A 161 17.16 12.02 25.08
C HIS A 161 16.41 12.48 23.83
N SER A 162 15.91 13.73 23.77
CA SER A 162 15.25 14.24 22.56
C SER A 162 16.19 14.29 21.36
N VAL A 163 17.44 14.69 21.58
CA VAL A 163 18.52 14.74 20.57
C VAL A 163 18.98 13.34 20.12
N THR A 164 18.89 12.33 20.99
CA THR A 164 19.26 10.93 20.65
C THR A 164 18.07 10.06 20.21
N SER A 165 16.84 10.56 20.36
CA SER A 165 15.59 9.90 19.94
C SER A 165 15.20 10.25 18.49
N GLY A 166 13.97 9.90 18.06
CA GLY A 166 13.49 10.00 16.68
C GLY A 166 13.70 11.36 15.98
N ALA A 167 13.76 12.47 16.72
CA ALA A 167 14.09 13.78 16.14
C ALA A 167 15.55 13.88 15.68
N GLY A 168 16.51 13.35 16.45
CA GLY A 168 17.91 13.26 16.07
C GLY A 168 18.13 12.33 14.87
N ARG A 169 17.44 11.20 14.82
CA ARG A 169 17.49 10.26 13.69
C ARG A 169 17.12 10.94 12.36
N ASN A 170 16.09 11.78 12.37
CA ASN A 170 15.66 12.55 11.19
C ASN A 170 16.71 13.58 10.75
N VAL A 171 17.35 14.27 11.70
CA VAL A 171 18.47 15.18 11.43
C VAL A 171 19.67 14.43 10.85
N GLY A 172 20.01 13.27 11.40
CA GLY A 172 21.06 12.41 10.87
C GLY A 172 20.79 11.98 9.43
N VAL A 173 19.57 11.51 9.12
CA VAL A 173 19.17 11.15 7.75
C VAL A 173 19.25 12.34 6.79
N PHE A 174 18.80 13.52 7.23
CA PHE A 174 18.92 14.74 6.44
C PHE A 174 20.37 15.10 6.14
N LEU A 175 21.28 15.01 7.12
CA LEU A 175 22.70 15.31 6.93
C LEU A 175 23.38 14.33 5.98
N ILE A 176 23.03 13.03 5.99
CA ILE A 176 23.54 12.08 5.00
C ILE A 176 23.04 12.45 3.60
N ARG A 177 21.74 12.72 3.47
CA ARG A 177 21.14 13.14 2.18
C ARG A 177 21.80 14.41 1.66
N ALA A 178 21.96 15.42 2.51
CA ALA A 178 22.64 16.66 2.17
C ALA A 178 24.08 16.43 1.71
N SER A 179 24.85 15.59 2.43
CA SER A 179 26.23 15.28 2.04
C SER A 179 26.33 14.65 0.65
N VAL A 180 25.37 13.81 0.26
CA VAL A 180 25.35 13.18 -1.07
C VAL A 180 24.78 14.13 -2.13
N SER A 181 23.82 14.99 -1.77
CA SER A 181 23.17 15.92 -2.70
C SER A 181 24.03 17.10 -3.11
N ILE A 182 24.81 17.67 -2.19
CA ILE A 182 25.57 18.91 -2.40
C ILE A 182 26.54 18.79 -3.60
N PRO A 183 27.32 17.72 -3.78
CA PRO A 183 28.20 17.57 -4.95
C PRO A 183 27.48 17.63 -6.29
N PHE A 184 26.30 17.01 -6.42
CA PHE A 184 25.54 17.01 -7.68
C PHE A 184 24.90 18.37 -7.96
N ILE A 185 24.45 19.07 -6.91
CA ILE A 185 23.95 20.45 -7.03
C ILE A 185 25.10 21.39 -7.40
N ALA A 186 26.28 21.22 -6.80
CA ALA A 186 27.46 21.99 -7.14
C ALA A 186 27.94 21.73 -8.57
N ALA A 187 27.95 20.47 -9.02
CA ALA A 187 28.30 20.10 -10.39
C ALA A 187 27.37 20.76 -11.42
N PHE A 188 26.06 20.86 -11.11
CA PHE A 188 25.13 21.62 -11.94
C PHE A 188 25.51 23.10 -12.04
N TRP A 189 25.78 23.76 -10.91
CA TRP A 189 26.14 25.18 -10.89
C TRP A 189 27.45 25.46 -11.61
N LEU A 190 28.50 24.68 -11.35
CA LEU A 190 29.79 24.81 -12.04
C LEU A 190 29.66 24.56 -13.54
N GLY A 191 28.86 23.57 -13.94
CA GLY A 191 28.57 23.31 -15.36
C GLY A 191 27.91 24.46 -16.10
N LEU A 192 27.26 25.39 -15.39
CA LEU A 192 26.70 26.61 -15.98
C LEU A 192 27.70 27.78 -16.02
N THR A 193 28.63 27.86 -15.07
CA THR A 193 29.40 29.08 -14.84
C THR A 193 30.89 28.99 -15.18
N ASP A 194 31.46 27.78 -15.29
CA ASP A 194 32.90 27.58 -15.44
C ASP A 194 33.24 26.96 -16.82
N GLU A 195 33.87 27.74 -17.69
CA GLU A 195 34.26 27.31 -19.04
C GLU A 195 35.29 26.17 -19.04
N ALA A 196 36.18 26.13 -18.05
CA ALA A 196 37.15 25.04 -17.92
C ALA A 196 36.45 23.74 -17.51
N TYR A 197 35.47 23.80 -16.61
CA TYR A 197 34.65 22.64 -16.26
C TYR A 197 33.78 22.15 -17.44
N GLN A 198 33.25 23.08 -18.25
CA GLN A 198 32.48 22.75 -19.46
C GLN A 198 33.31 22.03 -20.53
N SER A 199 34.61 22.34 -20.64
CA SER A 199 35.53 21.75 -21.62
C SER A 199 35.86 20.28 -21.37
N VAL A 200 35.65 19.82 -20.14
CA VAL A 200 35.95 18.47 -19.65
C VAL A 200 34.73 17.53 -19.74
N LEU A 201 33.52 18.09 -19.93
CA LEU A 201 32.28 17.34 -20.01
C LEU A 201 32.03 16.75 -21.41
N LEU A 202 31.27 15.65 -21.46
CA LEU A 202 30.97 14.89 -22.68
C LEU A 202 30.31 15.72 -23.79
N GLU A 203 30.86 15.70 -24.99
CA GLU A 203 30.18 16.08 -26.23
C GLU A 203 29.22 14.94 -26.67
N PRO A 204 28.04 15.25 -27.25
CA PRO A 204 27.56 16.56 -27.69
C PRO A 204 26.94 17.44 -26.58
N ILE A 205 26.97 18.77 -26.74
CA ILE A 205 26.41 19.81 -25.83
C ILE A 205 25.02 19.46 -25.24
N TRP A 206 24.10 18.91 -26.05
CA TRP A 206 22.75 18.57 -25.57
C TRP A 206 22.79 17.45 -24.52
N PHE A 207 23.70 16.49 -24.68
CA PHE A 207 23.87 15.37 -23.75
C PHE A 207 24.45 15.86 -22.43
N ARG A 208 25.44 16.75 -22.47
CA ARG A 208 25.96 17.48 -21.30
C ARG A 208 24.86 18.17 -20.51
N ASN A 209 23.99 18.93 -21.19
CA ASN A 209 22.92 19.67 -20.52
C ASN A 209 21.90 18.74 -19.83
N ILE A 210 21.61 17.57 -20.43
CA ILE A 210 20.77 16.55 -19.80
C ILE A 210 21.43 16.01 -18.53
N LEU A 211 22.72 15.69 -18.58
CA LEU A 211 23.45 15.18 -17.41
C LEU A 211 23.46 16.21 -16.25
N LEU A 212 23.66 17.49 -16.56
CA LEU A 212 23.58 18.57 -15.57
C LEU A 212 22.17 18.66 -14.96
N LEU A 213 21.12 18.62 -15.78
CA LEU A 213 19.73 18.64 -15.30
C LEU A 213 19.43 17.42 -14.39
N VAL A 214 19.92 16.23 -14.77
CA VAL A 214 19.78 15.00 -13.98
C VAL A 214 20.53 15.10 -12.65
N SER A 215 21.72 15.70 -12.62
CA SER A 215 22.45 16.00 -11.37
C SER A 215 21.62 16.89 -10.43
N LEU A 216 21.04 17.97 -10.96
CA LEU A 216 20.23 18.89 -10.17
C LEU A 216 18.97 18.21 -9.62
N ILE A 217 18.21 17.53 -10.49
CA ILE A 217 16.97 16.84 -10.11
C ILE A 217 17.27 15.73 -9.11
N GLY A 218 18.29 14.92 -9.36
CA GLY A 218 18.71 13.84 -8.46
C GLY A 218 19.19 14.39 -7.12
N GLY A 219 20.02 15.44 -7.12
CA GLY A 219 20.51 16.11 -5.93
C GLY A 219 19.39 16.69 -5.06
N LEU A 220 18.45 17.44 -5.66
CA LEU A 220 17.29 18.01 -4.96
C LEU A 220 16.33 16.93 -4.47
N SER A 221 16.10 15.88 -5.26
CA SER A 221 15.23 14.76 -4.88
C SER A 221 15.82 13.99 -3.69
N MET A 222 17.14 13.75 -3.72
CA MET A 222 17.85 13.11 -2.61
C MET A 222 17.81 13.98 -1.35
N LEU A 223 17.96 15.31 -1.49
CA LEU A 223 17.94 16.27 -0.38
C LEU A 223 16.56 16.34 0.30
N THR A 224 15.50 16.38 -0.52
CA THR A 224 14.11 16.47 -0.06
C THR A 224 13.52 15.12 0.39
N GLY A 225 14.19 14.01 0.08
CA GLY A 225 13.70 12.67 0.38
C GLY A 225 12.66 12.14 -0.60
N PHE A 226 12.50 12.77 -1.77
CA PHE A 226 11.59 12.35 -2.81
C PHE A 226 12.24 11.26 -3.68
N GLN A 227 11.58 10.09 -3.81
CA GLN A 227 12.04 8.95 -4.60
C GLN A 227 13.53 8.58 -4.41
N THR A 228 14.02 8.60 -3.17
CA THR A 228 15.45 8.41 -2.85
C THR A 228 16.05 7.14 -3.45
N ASN A 229 15.29 6.03 -3.48
CA ASN A 229 15.77 4.75 -4.01
C ASN A 229 15.97 4.76 -5.53
N THR A 230 15.10 5.46 -6.27
CA THR A 230 15.24 5.57 -7.72
C THR A 230 16.37 6.54 -8.03
N MET A 231 16.37 7.69 -7.35
CA MET A 231 17.36 8.75 -7.60
C MET A 231 18.77 8.36 -7.16
N SER A 232 18.94 7.50 -6.14
CA SER A 232 20.24 6.95 -5.77
C SER A 232 20.88 6.17 -6.92
N TRP A 233 20.11 5.37 -7.65
CA TRP A 233 20.64 4.61 -8.79
C TRP A 233 20.99 5.50 -9.97
N VAL A 234 20.14 6.49 -10.25
CA VAL A 234 20.40 7.49 -11.29
C VAL A 234 21.69 8.24 -10.99
N LEU A 235 21.87 8.71 -9.76
CA LEU A 235 23.08 9.41 -9.32
C LEU A 235 24.33 8.52 -9.28
N ALA A 236 24.19 7.25 -8.90
CA ALA A 236 25.31 6.29 -8.95
C ALA A 236 25.73 5.99 -10.39
N ALA A 237 24.78 5.76 -11.29
CA ALA A 237 25.05 5.56 -12.70
C ALA A 237 25.68 6.80 -13.33
N LEU A 238 25.22 7.99 -12.95
CA LEU A 238 25.81 9.25 -13.36
C LEU A 238 27.26 9.41 -12.89
N ALA A 239 27.54 9.09 -11.61
CA ALA A 239 28.89 9.13 -11.06
C ALA A 239 29.83 8.12 -11.72
N LEU A 240 29.33 6.91 -12.04
CA LEU A 240 30.08 5.89 -12.77
C LEU A 240 30.37 6.32 -14.22
N LEU A 241 29.38 6.91 -14.90
CA LEU A 241 29.52 7.42 -16.25
C LEU A 241 30.60 8.51 -16.28
N HIS A 242 30.52 9.48 -15.37
CA HIS A 242 31.50 10.55 -15.27
C HIS A 242 32.91 10.04 -14.93
N LEU A 243 33.01 9.05 -14.03
CA LEU A 243 34.27 8.37 -13.71
C LEU A 243 34.89 7.71 -14.96
N ALA A 244 34.09 6.98 -15.73
CA ALA A 244 34.54 6.26 -16.92
C ALA A 244 34.98 7.18 -18.06
N THR A 245 34.29 8.31 -18.25
CA THR A 245 34.50 9.19 -19.41
C THR A 245 35.49 10.31 -19.14
N VAL A 246 35.53 10.82 -17.92
CA VAL A 246 36.36 11.97 -17.54
C VAL A 246 37.48 11.54 -16.59
N GLY A 247 37.14 10.84 -15.51
CA GLY A 247 38.09 10.51 -14.44
C GLY A 247 39.27 9.66 -14.91
N ILE A 248 39.00 8.56 -15.64
CA ILE A 248 40.05 7.64 -16.11
C ILE A 248 40.92 8.29 -17.19
N ALA A 249 40.32 9.02 -18.11
CA ALA A 249 41.06 9.69 -19.19
C ALA A 249 42.00 10.77 -18.63
N ASP A 250 41.51 11.61 -17.72
CA ASP A 250 42.29 12.69 -17.12
C ASP A 250 43.38 12.18 -16.14
N ALA A 251 43.14 11.05 -15.46
CA ALA A 251 44.12 10.48 -14.51
C ALA A 251 45.40 9.98 -15.18
N SER A 252 45.33 9.66 -16.48
CA SER A 252 46.49 9.29 -17.28
C SER A 252 47.36 10.49 -17.67
N SER A 253 46.81 11.71 -17.60
CA SER A 253 47.43 12.94 -18.09
C SER A 253 47.73 13.98 -16.99
N SER A 254 47.08 13.90 -15.83
CA SER A 254 47.22 14.91 -14.78
C SER A 254 47.03 14.32 -13.36
N GLN A 255 47.68 14.93 -12.37
CA GLN A 255 47.41 14.63 -10.96
C GLN A 255 45.95 14.96 -10.57
N ILE A 256 45.30 15.87 -11.31
CA ILE A 256 43.90 16.27 -11.11
C ILE A 256 42.93 15.12 -11.45
N GLY A 257 43.23 14.32 -12.48
CA GLY A 257 42.40 13.19 -12.83
C GLY A 257 42.39 12.07 -11.79
N ILE A 258 43.52 11.82 -11.11
CA ILE A 258 43.58 10.86 -9.99
C ILE A 258 42.67 11.31 -8.84
N ILE A 259 42.64 12.62 -8.55
CA ILE A 259 41.77 13.21 -7.52
C ILE A 259 40.29 13.09 -7.91
N ASN A 260 39.98 13.29 -9.20
CA ASN A 260 38.64 13.15 -9.73
C ASN A 260 38.11 11.70 -9.61
N ILE A 261 38.97 10.70 -9.84
CA ILE A 261 38.66 9.29 -9.60
C ILE A 261 38.30 9.05 -8.13
N LEU A 262 39.14 9.52 -7.21
CA LEU A 262 38.93 9.33 -5.77
C LEU A 262 37.62 9.97 -5.30
N PHE A 263 37.27 11.15 -5.81
CA PHE A 263 36.02 11.83 -5.48
C PHE A 263 34.77 11.07 -5.95
N HIS A 264 34.79 10.52 -7.17
CA HIS A 264 33.65 9.75 -7.69
C HIS A 264 33.49 8.40 -6.97
N LEU A 265 34.60 7.75 -6.61
CA LEU A 265 34.57 6.54 -5.78
C LEU A 265 33.97 6.82 -4.40
N LEU A 266 34.23 8.00 -3.82
CA LEU A 266 33.64 8.43 -2.56
C LEU A 266 32.13 8.70 -2.67
N ILE A 267 31.66 9.32 -3.77
CA ILE A 267 30.23 9.51 -4.05
C ILE A 267 29.54 8.15 -4.21
N ILE A 268 30.12 7.23 -4.98
CA ILE A 268 29.59 5.88 -5.17
C ILE A 268 29.53 5.14 -3.83
N ALA A 269 30.59 5.21 -3.02
CA ALA A 269 30.62 4.61 -1.69
C ALA A 269 29.53 5.21 -0.77
N ALA A 270 29.29 6.52 -0.81
CA ALA A 270 28.24 7.17 -0.03
C ALA A 270 26.83 6.74 -0.48
N VAL A 271 26.59 6.62 -1.80
CA VAL A 271 25.32 6.14 -2.36
C VAL A 271 25.08 4.67 -2.05
N VAL A 272 26.11 3.83 -2.13
CA VAL A 272 26.05 2.41 -1.74
C VAL A 272 25.82 2.28 -0.23
N SER A 273 26.48 3.10 0.58
CA SER A 273 26.27 3.14 2.04
C SER A 273 24.83 3.51 2.39
N LEU A 274 24.23 4.49 1.70
CA LEU A 274 22.82 4.86 1.86
C LEU A 274 21.85 3.72 1.55
N ARG A 275 22.25 2.74 0.73
CA ARG A 275 21.43 1.58 0.36
C ARG A 275 21.67 0.38 1.29
N LEU A 276 22.92 0.14 1.67
CA LEU A 276 23.30 -0.92 2.62
C LEU A 276 22.81 -0.58 4.03
N ILE A 277 22.82 0.70 4.38
CA ILE A 277 22.00 1.28 5.43
C ILE A 277 20.57 1.35 4.88
N ASN A 278 19.99 0.18 4.58
CA ASN A 278 18.56 0.00 4.71
C ASN A 278 18.26 0.47 6.14
N PHE A 279 17.78 1.70 6.31
CA PHE A 279 16.93 2.00 7.45
C PHE A 279 15.87 0.94 7.37
N GLY A 280 16.06 -0.11 8.19
CA GLY A 280 15.33 -1.36 8.09
C GLY A 280 13.89 -0.99 7.84
N SER A 281 13.42 -1.34 6.64
CA SER A 281 12.01 -1.42 6.35
C SER A 281 11.34 -1.99 7.59
N ASP A 282 10.27 -1.33 8.02
CA ASP A 282 9.53 -1.44 9.29
C ASP A 282 9.03 -2.85 9.69
N LEU A 283 9.68 -3.92 9.23
CA LEU A 283 9.29 -5.32 9.28
C LEU A 283 10.11 -6.15 10.29
N GLU A 284 11.42 -5.95 10.45
CA GLU A 284 12.23 -6.84 11.32
C GLU A 284 12.33 -6.38 12.78
N VAL A 285 12.48 -5.08 13.05
CA VAL A 285 12.44 -4.54 14.43
C VAL A 285 11.03 -4.65 15.02
N ALA A 286 10.00 -4.56 14.16
CA ALA A 286 8.62 -4.80 14.57
C ALA A 286 8.37 -6.27 14.96
N HIS A 287 9.07 -7.22 14.33
CA HIS A 287 8.92 -8.66 14.62
C HIS A 287 9.54 -9.04 15.97
N ILE A 288 10.75 -8.55 16.27
CA ILE A 288 11.42 -8.83 17.55
C ILE A 288 10.72 -8.10 18.72
N LEU A 289 10.19 -6.89 18.49
CA LEU A 289 9.36 -6.19 19.48
C LEU A 289 7.93 -6.74 19.58
N SER A 290 7.49 -7.66 18.71
CA SER A 290 6.10 -8.18 18.71
C SER A 290 5.83 -9.30 19.69
N LEU A 291 6.86 -9.97 20.21
CA LEU A 291 6.70 -11.10 21.13
C LEU A 291 6.20 -10.67 22.52
N ASP A 292 6.31 -9.38 22.86
CA ASP A 292 5.84 -8.79 24.12
C ASP A 292 4.61 -7.88 23.95
N LYS A 293 3.98 -7.84 22.75
CA LYS A 293 2.86 -6.93 22.47
C LYS A 293 1.51 -7.56 22.75
N LYS A 294 0.60 -6.74 23.26
CA LYS A 294 -0.83 -7.09 23.40
C LYS A 294 -1.50 -7.03 22.02
N ASN A 295 -2.27 -8.06 21.70
CA ASN A 295 -2.87 -8.20 20.38
C ASN A 295 -4.31 -7.68 20.33
N VAL A 296 -4.61 -6.84 19.34
CA VAL A 296 -5.96 -6.64 18.82
C VAL A 296 -6.08 -7.47 17.54
N VAL A 297 -6.85 -8.56 17.60
CA VAL A 297 -7.08 -9.45 16.46
C VAL A 297 -8.37 -9.04 15.76
N VAL A 298 -8.30 -8.90 14.44
CA VAL A 298 -9.44 -8.54 13.58
C VAL A 298 -9.61 -9.67 12.56
N VAL A 299 -10.82 -10.23 12.49
CA VAL A 299 -11.15 -11.34 11.60
C VAL A 299 -12.02 -10.81 10.46
N GLY A 300 -11.46 -10.77 9.25
CA GLY A 300 -12.14 -10.36 8.02
C GLY A 300 -11.56 -9.11 7.36
N GLY A 301 -11.01 -9.27 6.15
CA GLY A 301 -10.40 -8.22 5.33
C GLY A 301 -11.36 -7.39 4.47
N GLY A 302 -12.64 -7.30 4.85
CA GLY A 302 -13.66 -6.52 4.13
C GLY A 302 -13.59 -5.01 4.38
N PHE A 303 -14.65 -4.28 4.01
CA PHE A 303 -14.77 -2.84 4.27
C PHE A 303 -14.62 -2.50 5.76
N ALA A 304 -15.36 -3.20 6.64
CA ALA A 304 -15.36 -2.96 8.06
C ALA A 304 -13.96 -3.18 8.68
N GLY A 305 -13.40 -4.38 8.51
CA GLY A 305 -12.12 -4.75 9.10
C GLY A 305 -10.94 -3.92 8.59
N THR A 306 -10.87 -3.64 7.28
CA THR A 306 -9.76 -2.82 6.76
C THR A 306 -9.82 -1.36 7.20
N GLN A 307 -11.00 -0.74 7.30
CA GLN A 307 -11.09 0.64 7.80
C GLN A 307 -10.81 0.73 9.30
N LEU A 308 -11.29 -0.25 10.08
CA LEU A 308 -10.96 -0.40 11.50
C LEU A 308 -9.44 -0.45 11.71
N VAL A 309 -8.78 -1.40 11.06
CA VAL A 309 -7.33 -1.63 11.18
C VAL A 309 -6.55 -0.37 10.79
N ARG A 310 -6.87 0.26 9.65
CA ARG A 310 -6.20 1.48 9.18
C ARG A 310 -6.28 2.63 10.19
N LYS A 311 -7.35 2.70 10.98
CA LYS A 311 -7.51 3.72 12.03
C LYS A 311 -6.82 3.31 13.32
N LEU A 312 -6.90 2.04 13.72
CA LEU A 312 -6.20 1.48 14.89
C LEU A 312 -4.68 1.66 14.80
N GLU A 313 -4.07 1.47 13.62
CA GLU A 313 -2.62 1.67 13.40
C GLU A 313 -2.09 3.06 13.81
N ARG A 314 -2.98 4.06 13.89
CA ARG A 314 -2.65 5.44 14.27
C ARG A 314 -3.01 5.77 15.72
N LYS A 315 -3.79 4.92 16.38
CA LYS A 315 -4.37 5.17 17.70
C LYS A 315 -3.78 4.31 18.80
N LEU A 316 -3.38 3.09 18.48
CA LEU A 316 -2.83 2.18 19.48
C LEU A 316 -1.42 2.60 19.93
N PRO A 317 -1.10 2.48 21.23
CA PRO A 317 0.25 2.70 21.72
C PRO A 317 1.23 1.60 21.26
N ASN A 318 2.53 1.84 21.44
CA ASN A 318 3.58 1.02 20.81
C ASN A 318 3.69 -0.42 21.36
N ASP A 319 3.18 -0.65 22.57
CA ASP A 319 3.06 -1.95 23.25
C ASP A 319 1.90 -2.81 22.73
N TRP A 320 1.08 -2.27 21.81
CA TRP A 320 0.01 -3.00 21.14
C TRP A 320 0.37 -3.35 19.69
N GLN A 321 -0.16 -4.48 19.23
CA GLN A 321 -0.09 -4.92 17.85
C GLN A 321 -1.50 -5.18 17.32
N VAL A 322 -1.76 -4.72 16.11
CA VAL A 322 -2.95 -5.13 15.36
C VAL A 322 -2.58 -6.33 14.49
N VAL A 323 -3.40 -7.37 14.53
CA VAL A 323 -3.31 -8.53 13.63
C VAL A 323 -4.61 -8.63 12.86
N LEU A 324 -4.52 -8.64 11.52
CA LEU A 324 -5.67 -8.85 10.64
C LEU A 324 -5.55 -10.22 9.99
N ILE A 325 -6.55 -11.07 10.23
CA ILE A 325 -6.67 -12.41 9.63
C ILE A 325 -7.81 -12.38 8.61
N SER A 326 -7.54 -12.82 7.39
CA SER A 326 -8.54 -12.89 6.31
C SER A 326 -8.18 -14.02 5.35
N GLU A 327 -9.18 -14.76 4.87
CA GLU A 327 -8.98 -15.78 3.82
C GLU A 327 -8.38 -15.13 2.57
N GLU A 328 -9.01 -14.04 2.13
CA GLU A 328 -8.57 -13.27 0.96
C GLU A 328 -7.51 -12.24 1.34
N ASN A 329 -6.50 -12.09 0.48
CA ASN A 329 -5.44 -11.08 0.63
C ASN A 329 -5.81 -9.69 0.06
N TYR A 330 -7.07 -9.52 -0.33
CA TYR A 330 -7.64 -8.31 -0.90
C TYR A 330 -8.99 -7.96 -0.27
N THR A 331 -9.36 -6.69 -0.35
CA THR A 331 -10.70 -6.19 -0.07
C THR A 331 -11.45 -6.03 -1.38
N THR A 332 -12.66 -6.58 -1.44
CA THR A 332 -13.56 -6.45 -2.60
C THR A 332 -14.44 -5.22 -2.47
N PHE A 333 -14.49 -4.42 -3.52
CA PHE A 333 -15.46 -3.35 -3.70
C PHE A 333 -16.77 -3.94 -4.24
N ASN A 334 -17.53 -4.56 -3.32
CA ASN A 334 -18.77 -5.27 -3.65
C ASN A 334 -19.74 -4.49 -4.57
N PRO A 335 -19.94 -3.16 -4.42
CA PRO A 335 -20.85 -2.43 -5.29
C PRO A 335 -20.45 -2.43 -6.77
N MET A 336 -19.18 -2.67 -7.09
CA MET A 336 -18.70 -2.73 -8.48
C MET A 336 -18.68 -4.16 -9.05
N LEU A 337 -19.11 -5.19 -8.30
CA LEU A 337 -19.06 -6.58 -8.78
C LEU A 337 -19.92 -6.80 -10.04
N ALA A 338 -21.06 -6.13 -10.17
CA ALA A 338 -21.93 -6.28 -11.35
C ALA A 338 -21.24 -5.80 -12.64
N GLU A 339 -20.38 -4.78 -12.55
CA GLU A 339 -19.57 -4.29 -13.68
C GLU A 339 -18.57 -5.36 -14.18
N VAL A 340 -18.13 -6.29 -13.31
CA VAL A 340 -17.32 -7.44 -13.72
C VAL A 340 -18.14 -8.43 -14.53
N VAL A 341 -19.40 -8.65 -14.15
CA VAL A 341 -20.33 -9.53 -14.90
C VAL A 341 -20.58 -8.97 -16.30
N GLY A 342 -20.84 -7.67 -16.39
CA GLY A 342 -21.05 -6.97 -17.66
C GLY A 342 -19.78 -6.71 -18.48
N ALA A 343 -18.61 -7.14 -18.00
CA ALA A 343 -17.30 -6.92 -18.61
C ALA A 343 -16.96 -5.44 -18.92
N SER A 344 -17.52 -4.50 -18.16
CA SER A 344 -17.23 -3.06 -18.28
C SER A 344 -15.94 -2.66 -17.55
N ILE A 345 -15.46 -3.49 -16.62
CA ILE A 345 -14.16 -3.36 -15.95
C ILE A 345 -13.52 -4.73 -15.71
N LEU A 346 -12.19 -4.76 -15.59
CA LEU A 346 -11.50 -6.00 -15.24
C LEU A 346 -11.78 -6.42 -13.78
N PRO A 347 -11.79 -7.73 -13.47
CA PRO A 347 -11.95 -8.26 -12.12
C PRO A 347 -10.93 -7.69 -11.13
N SER A 348 -9.69 -7.46 -11.60
CA SER A 348 -8.67 -6.87 -10.75
C SER A 348 -9.05 -5.47 -10.29
N HIS A 349 -9.86 -4.71 -11.04
CA HIS A 349 -10.23 -3.33 -10.73
C HIS A 349 -11.18 -3.19 -9.53
N VAL A 350 -11.97 -4.22 -9.23
CA VAL A 350 -12.88 -4.22 -8.07
C VAL A 350 -12.25 -4.71 -6.78
N ILE A 351 -10.95 -5.04 -6.79
CA ILE A 351 -10.22 -5.46 -5.58
C ILE A 351 -9.05 -4.56 -5.25
N ALA A 352 -8.77 -4.43 -3.95
CA ALA A 352 -7.62 -3.71 -3.41
C ALA A 352 -6.78 -4.62 -2.51
N PRO A 353 -5.46 -4.77 -2.78
CA PRO A 353 -4.60 -5.60 -1.93
C PRO A 353 -4.54 -5.06 -0.51
N ILE A 354 -4.90 -5.88 0.49
CA ILE A 354 -4.95 -5.47 1.91
C ILE A 354 -3.56 -4.99 2.36
N ARG A 355 -2.50 -5.69 1.95
CA ARG A 355 -1.10 -5.35 2.28
C ARG A 355 -0.68 -3.95 1.80
N ARG A 356 -1.36 -3.37 0.80
CA ARG A 356 -1.12 -1.99 0.34
C ARG A 356 -1.98 -0.96 1.07
N MET A 357 -3.06 -1.39 1.71
CA MET A 357 -4.00 -0.53 2.43
C MET A 357 -3.58 -0.29 3.88
N ILE A 358 -2.86 -1.24 4.48
CA ILE A 358 -2.31 -1.21 5.85
C ILE A 358 -0.81 -0.91 5.84
N ARG A 359 -0.25 -0.45 6.96
CA ARG A 359 1.18 -0.10 7.06
C ARG A 359 1.94 -0.83 8.15
N LYS A 360 1.37 -0.94 9.36
CA LYS A 360 2.02 -1.46 10.56
C LYS A 360 1.43 -2.81 11.01
N THR A 361 0.21 -3.10 10.60
CA THR A 361 -0.56 -4.28 11.00
C THR A 361 0.07 -5.54 10.46
N ARG A 362 0.13 -6.58 11.31
CA ARG A 362 0.48 -7.92 10.85
C ARG A 362 -0.72 -8.51 10.10
N PHE A 363 -0.54 -8.78 8.81
CA PHE A 363 -1.57 -9.41 7.99
C PHE A 363 -1.27 -10.89 7.75
N ILE A 364 -2.24 -11.74 8.09
CA ILE A 364 -2.23 -13.19 7.93
C ILE A 364 -3.31 -13.55 6.90
N SER A 365 -2.89 -14.17 5.80
CA SER A 365 -3.81 -14.70 4.78
C SER A 365 -4.11 -16.14 5.14
N ALA A 366 -5.21 -16.39 5.86
CA ALA A 366 -5.60 -17.71 6.33
C ALA A 366 -7.09 -17.72 6.69
N ARG A 367 -7.71 -18.89 6.63
CA ARG A 367 -9.04 -19.11 7.21
C ARG A 367 -8.93 -19.28 8.72
N LEU A 368 -9.84 -18.66 9.45
CA LEU A 368 -10.00 -18.92 10.88
C LEU A 368 -10.77 -20.21 11.09
N THR A 369 -10.24 -21.12 11.90
CA THR A 369 -10.84 -22.45 12.14
C THR A 369 -11.65 -22.49 13.42
N SER A 370 -11.18 -21.82 14.48
CA SER A 370 -11.89 -21.78 15.76
C SER A 370 -11.53 -20.55 16.58
N VAL A 371 -12.39 -20.24 17.56
CA VAL A 371 -12.19 -19.17 18.55
C VAL A 371 -12.44 -19.74 19.93
N ASP A 372 -11.43 -19.66 20.79
CA ASP A 372 -11.56 -19.92 22.22
C ASP A 372 -11.74 -18.58 22.95
N ILE A 373 -12.96 -18.31 23.41
CA ILE A 373 -13.33 -17.07 24.08
C ILE A 373 -12.78 -17.04 25.52
N GLU A 374 -12.79 -18.18 26.23
CA GLU A 374 -12.32 -18.28 27.61
C GLU A 374 -10.78 -18.22 27.67
N GLY A 375 -10.11 -18.98 26.82
CA GLY A 375 -8.65 -18.98 26.69
C GLY A 375 -8.10 -17.74 25.94
N LYS A 376 -8.97 -16.90 25.39
CA LYS A 376 -8.63 -15.72 24.57
C LYS A 376 -7.66 -16.03 23.43
N THR A 377 -7.94 -17.08 22.67
CA THR A 377 -7.13 -17.45 21.49
C THR A 377 -7.98 -17.65 20.24
N VAL A 378 -7.37 -17.46 19.09
CA VAL A 378 -7.95 -17.84 17.78
C VAL A 378 -7.02 -18.82 17.09
N SER A 379 -7.61 -19.79 16.38
CA SER A 379 -6.88 -20.75 15.56
C SER A 379 -7.13 -20.48 14.08
N PHE A 380 -6.10 -20.59 13.25
CA PHE A 380 -6.20 -20.41 11.81
C PHE A 380 -5.37 -21.44 11.06
N GLU A 381 -5.80 -21.76 9.84
CA GLU A 381 -5.19 -22.78 8.98
C GLU A 381 -3.71 -22.49 8.73
N GLY A 382 -2.88 -23.52 8.84
CA GLY A 382 -1.48 -23.56 8.42
C GLY A 382 -1.20 -24.78 7.53
N GLU A 383 -0.02 -24.86 6.92
CA GLU A 383 0.29 -25.94 5.96
C GLU A 383 0.30 -27.34 6.58
N GLU A 384 0.90 -27.49 7.77
CA GLU A 384 0.97 -28.80 8.46
C GLU A 384 0.08 -28.87 9.70
N ARG A 385 -0.17 -27.73 10.35
CA ARG A 385 -0.99 -27.61 11.56
C ARG A 385 -1.57 -26.22 11.67
N ASP A 386 -2.70 -26.14 12.36
CA ASP A 386 -3.28 -24.87 12.74
C ASP A 386 -2.33 -24.07 13.64
N HIS A 387 -2.32 -22.76 13.42
CA HIS A 387 -1.60 -21.81 14.24
C HIS A 387 -2.55 -21.16 15.23
N VAL A 388 -2.08 -20.98 16.47
CA VAL A 388 -2.85 -20.35 17.54
C VAL A 388 -2.29 -18.96 17.84
N LEU A 389 -3.17 -17.98 18.02
CA LEU A 389 -2.82 -16.60 18.35
C LEU A 389 -3.67 -16.10 19.53
N ALA A 390 -3.01 -15.68 20.60
CA ALA A 390 -3.66 -15.04 21.74
C ALA A 390 -4.06 -13.58 21.43
N TYR A 391 -5.16 -13.13 22.03
CA TYR A 391 -5.66 -11.77 21.89
C TYR A 391 -6.07 -11.15 23.23
N GLU A 392 -6.01 -9.82 23.29
CA GLU A 392 -6.64 -9.05 24.36
C GLU A 392 -7.98 -8.46 23.90
N HIS A 393 -8.05 -8.08 22.62
CA HIS A 393 -9.30 -7.72 21.96
C HIS A 393 -9.47 -8.52 20.66
N LEU A 394 -10.69 -9.01 20.42
CA LEU A 394 -11.07 -9.74 19.21
C LEU A 394 -12.24 -9.04 18.51
N VAL A 395 -12.09 -8.78 17.21
CA VAL A 395 -13.11 -8.13 16.39
C VAL A 395 -13.56 -9.04 15.26
N PHE A 396 -14.85 -9.33 15.20
CA PHE A 396 -15.49 -10.04 14.09
C PHE A 396 -15.93 -9.04 13.01
N ALA A 397 -15.38 -9.20 11.80
CA ALA A 397 -15.65 -8.36 10.63
C ALA A 397 -15.72 -9.20 9.33
N PHE A 398 -16.12 -10.47 9.44
CA PHE A 398 -16.08 -11.47 8.36
C PHE A 398 -17.29 -11.43 7.40
N GLY A 399 -18.21 -10.48 7.62
CA GLY A 399 -19.38 -10.24 6.77
C GLY A 399 -20.40 -11.38 6.77
N SER A 400 -21.19 -11.48 5.70
CA SER A 400 -22.21 -12.51 5.50
C SER A 400 -21.92 -13.38 4.27
N ARG A 401 -22.56 -14.55 4.17
CA ARG A 401 -22.50 -15.45 2.99
C ARG A 401 -23.83 -15.46 2.26
N ALA A 402 -23.84 -15.85 0.99
CA ALA A 402 -25.08 -16.11 0.26
C ALA A 402 -25.83 -17.30 0.88
N ASN A 403 -27.15 -17.21 0.99
CA ASN A 403 -27.96 -18.33 1.49
C ASN A 403 -28.61 -19.10 0.33
N MET A 404 -27.95 -20.17 -0.11
CA MET A 404 -28.44 -21.01 -1.20
C MET A 404 -29.48 -22.05 -0.78
N GLU A 405 -29.74 -22.20 0.52
CA GLU A 405 -30.69 -23.16 1.08
C GLU A 405 -32.08 -22.55 1.33
N LEU A 406 -32.23 -21.24 1.09
CA LEU A 406 -33.48 -20.50 1.33
C LEU A 406 -34.65 -21.01 0.48
N VAL A 407 -34.35 -21.56 -0.69
CA VAL A 407 -35.34 -22.07 -1.66
C VAL A 407 -34.91 -23.48 -2.07
N PRO A 408 -35.82 -24.48 -2.04
CA PRO A 408 -35.54 -25.83 -2.52
C PRO A 408 -34.91 -25.85 -3.92
N GLY A 409 -33.86 -26.67 -4.09
CA GLY A 409 -33.11 -26.85 -5.33
C GLY A 409 -32.22 -25.68 -5.76
N MET A 410 -32.25 -24.54 -5.05
CA MET A 410 -31.44 -23.35 -5.40
C MET A 410 -29.94 -23.62 -5.26
N ALA A 411 -29.49 -24.38 -4.26
CA ALA A 411 -28.08 -24.75 -4.09
C ALA A 411 -27.53 -25.60 -5.25
N GLU A 412 -28.38 -26.37 -5.92
CA GLU A 412 -28.01 -27.28 -7.01
C GLU A 412 -28.11 -26.61 -8.38
N HIS A 413 -29.06 -25.69 -8.54
CA HIS A 413 -29.47 -25.16 -9.85
C HIS A 413 -29.29 -23.66 -10.04
N ALA A 414 -28.95 -22.90 -8.99
CA ALA A 414 -28.71 -21.46 -9.08
C ALA A 414 -27.26 -21.08 -8.74
N MET A 415 -26.82 -19.94 -9.27
CA MET A 415 -25.52 -19.35 -8.97
C MET A 415 -25.67 -18.25 -7.91
N PRO A 416 -24.86 -18.25 -6.83
CA PRO A 416 -24.83 -17.14 -5.89
C PRO A 416 -24.22 -15.89 -6.53
N PHE A 417 -24.42 -14.73 -5.90
CA PHE A 417 -23.69 -13.52 -6.24
C PHE A 417 -23.33 -12.71 -4.99
N LYS A 418 -22.15 -12.95 -4.44
CA LYS A 418 -21.63 -12.23 -3.26
C LYS A 418 -20.12 -11.97 -3.32
N LEU A 419 -19.36 -12.88 -3.93
CA LEU A 419 -17.90 -12.85 -4.01
C LEU A 419 -17.40 -12.50 -5.41
N LEU A 420 -16.11 -12.16 -5.52
CA LEU A 420 -15.46 -11.94 -6.82
C LEU A 420 -15.50 -13.21 -7.68
N GLY A 421 -15.28 -14.38 -7.06
CA GLY A 421 -15.37 -15.68 -7.73
C GLY A 421 -16.74 -15.92 -8.36
N ASP A 422 -17.82 -15.53 -7.66
CA ASP A 422 -19.19 -15.62 -8.18
C ASP A 422 -19.37 -14.77 -9.44
N ALA A 423 -18.89 -13.52 -9.43
CA ALA A 423 -18.98 -12.61 -10.57
C ALA A 423 -18.23 -13.14 -11.80
N LEU A 424 -17.04 -13.70 -11.59
CA LEU A 424 -16.23 -14.34 -12.64
C LEU A 424 -16.93 -15.57 -13.22
N ALA A 425 -17.43 -16.45 -12.35
CA ALA A 425 -18.15 -17.66 -12.75
C ALA A 425 -19.42 -17.30 -13.52
N LEU A 426 -20.15 -16.28 -13.07
CA LEU A 426 -21.36 -15.81 -13.73
C LEU A 426 -21.07 -15.21 -15.11
N ARG A 427 -20.03 -14.37 -15.26
CA ARG A 427 -19.61 -13.86 -16.56
C ARG A 427 -19.29 -15.01 -17.54
N ASN A 428 -18.48 -15.97 -17.10
CA ASN A 428 -18.16 -17.13 -17.93
C ASN A 428 -19.41 -17.94 -18.27
N ARG A 429 -20.34 -18.11 -17.32
CA ARG A 429 -21.60 -18.80 -17.58
C ARG A 429 -22.43 -18.11 -18.65
N VAL A 430 -22.55 -16.78 -18.62
CA VAL A 430 -23.28 -16.02 -19.64
C VAL A 430 -22.70 -16.30 -21.03
N ILE A 431 -21.39 -16.20 -21.19
CA ILE A 431 -20.70 -16.49 -22.44
C ILE A 431 -20.90 -17.95 -22.85
N GLU A 432 -20.72 -18.90 -21.93
CA GLU A 432 -20.93 -20.33 -22.19
C GLU A 432 -22.34 -20.66 -22.69
N GLN A 433 -23.36 -20.00 -22.16
CA GLN A 433 -24.72 -20.22 -22.65
C GLN A 433 -24.93 -19.61 -24.03
N MET A 434 -24.35 -18.46 -24.33
CA MET A 434 -24.38 -17.90 -25.69
C MET A 434 -23.67 -18.83 -26.69
N GLU A 435 -22.50 -19.37 -26.33
CA GLU A 435 -21.77 -20.35 -27.15
C GLU A 435 -22.58 -21.62 -27.42
N LYS A 436 -23.32 -22.13 -26.43
CA LYS A 436 -24.21 -23.29 -26.61
C LYS A 436 -25.43 -22.94 -27.44
N ALA A 437 -26.04 -21.77 -27.19
CA ALA A 437 -27.20 -21.31 -27.93
C ALA A 437 -26.90 -21.13 -29.42
N GLU A 438 -25.70 -20.66 -29.77
CA GLU A 438 -25.23 -20.53 -31.17
C GLU A 438 -25.08 -21.90 -31.87
N GLN A 439 -24.75 -22.95 -31.11
CA GLN A 439 -24.64 -24.32 -31.63
C GLN A 439 -26.02 -25.00 -31.75
N GLU A 440 -26.99 -24.57 -30.96
CA GLU A 440 -28.29 -25.23 -30.83
C GLU A 440 -29.21 -25.00 -32.04
N GLU A 441 -29.80 -26.08 -32.54
CA GLU A 441 -30.71 -26.04 -33.69
C GLU A 441 -32.15 -25.79 -33.24
N ASP A 442 -32.57 -26.45 -32.15
CA ASP A 442 -33.92 -26.29 -31.62
C ASP A 442 -34.13 -24.89 -31.04
N ALA A 443 -35.13 -24.17 -31.57
CA ALA A 443 -35.39 -22.80 -31.19
C ALA A 443 -35.87 -22.67 -29.73
N GLU A 444 -36.56 -23.68 -29.20
CA GLU A 444 -37.02 -23.66 -27.81
C GLU A 444 -35.85 -23.83 -26.84
N THR A 445 -35.00 -24.83 -27.09
CA THR A 445 -33.77 -25.08 -26.32
C THR A 445 -32.80 -23.92 -26.43
N ARG A 446 -32.65 -23.31 -27.61
CA ARG A 446 -31.82 -22.12 -27.82
C ARG A 446 -32.29 -20.93 -26.97
N ARG A 447 -33.59 -20.64 -26.97
CA ARG A 447 -34.20 -19.61 -26.09
C ARG A 447 -34.00 -19.92 -24.62
N TRP A 448 -34.15 -21.19 -24.22
CA TRP A 448 -33.91 -21.62 -22.85
C TRP A 448 -32.46 -21.40 -22.41
N LEU A 449 -31.49 -21.74 -23.27
CA LEU A 449 -30.06 -21.49 -23.05
C LEU A 449 -29.77 -20.00 -22.88
N GLY A 450 -30.33 -19.15 -23.75
CA GLY A 450 -30.14 -17.70 -23.74
C GLY A 450 -30.95 -16.92 -22.70
N HIS A 451 -31.69 -17.59 -21.81
CA HIS A 451 -32.52 -16.95 -20.79
C HIS A 451 -31.89 -17.01 -19.40
N PHE A 452 -31.60 -15.83 -18.86
CA PHE A 452 -31.04 -15.59 -17.53
C PHE A 452 -32.12 -15.13 -16.55
N VAL A 453 -32.34 -15.88 -15.48
CA VAL A 453 -33.37 -15.60 -14.47
C VAL A 453 -32.71 -15.17 -13.17
N ILE A 454 -33.03 -13.97 -12.70
CA ILE A 454 -32.48 -13.38 -11.48
C ILE A 454 -33.56 -13.37 -10.40
N ILE A 455 -33.27 -14.01 -9.27
CA ILE A 455 -34.11 -14.02 -8.09
C ILE A 455 -33.66 -12.86 -7.19
N GLY A 456 -34.56 -11.89 -6.99
CA GLY A 456 -34.33 -10.65 -6.25
C GLY A 456 -34.14 -9.44 -7.17
N ALA A 457 -34.77 -8.31 -6.81
CA ALA A 457 -34.61 -7.04 -7.50
C ALA A 457 -34.21 -5.89 -6.54
N GLY A 458 -33.51 -6.21 -5.45
CA GLY A 458 -32.76 -5.21 -4.66
C GLY A 458 -31.53 -4.72 -5.43
N PHE A 459 -30.62 -3.98 -4.77
CA PHE A 459 -29.43 -3.39 -5.41
C PHE A 459 -28.68 -4.36 -6.34
N SER A 460 -28.22 -5.50 -5.81
CA SER A 460 -27.45 -6.46 -6.60
C SER A 460 -28.24 -7.08 -7.75
N GLY A 461 -29.52 -7.38 -7.54
CA GLY A 461 -30.38 -7.96 -8.58
C GLY A 461 -30.60 -7.00 -9.76
N ALA A 462 -30.88 -5.74 -9.47
CA ALA A 462 -31.06 -4.70 -10.49
C ALA A 462 -29.74 -4.41 -11.25
N GLU A 463 -28.62 -4.29 -10.53
CA GLU A 463 -27.31 -4.01 -11.12
C GLU A 463 -26.83 -5.15 -12.03
N ILE A 464 -26.96 -6.42 -11.60
CA ILE A 464 -26.61 -7.58 -12.43
C ILE A 464 -27.56 -7.70 -13.62
N GLY A 465 -28.87 -7.49 -13.41
CA GLY A 465 -29.86 -7.57 -14.49
C GLY A 465 -29.54 -6.58 -15.61
N GLY A 466 -29.21 -5.34 -15.25
CA GLY A 466 -28.71 -4.35 -16.18
C GLY A 466 -27.39 -4.78 -16.84
N ALA A 467 -26.41 -5.23 -16.06
CA ALA A 467 -25.10 -5.60 -16.58
C ALA A 467 -25.14 -6.78 -17.56
N ILE A 468 -25.95 -7.81 -17.30
CA ILE A 468 -26.14 -8.94 -18.22
C ILE A 468 -26.87 -8.47 -19.47
N GLN A 469 -27.92 -7.66 -19.34
CA GLN A 469 -28.66 -7.13 -20.49
C GLN A 469 -27.74 -6.30 -21.42
N ASP A 470 -26.91 -5.43 -20.86
CA ASP A 470 -25.91 -4.66 -21.61
C ASP A 470 -24.93 -5.59 -22.34
N PHE A 471 -24.42 -6.61 -21.63
CA PHE A 471 -23.44 -7.54 -22.17
C PHE A 471 -23.99 -8.37 -23.34
N ILE A 472 -25.16 -8.99 -23.17
CA ILE A 472 -25.76 -9.83 -24.22
C ILE A 472 -26.12 -8.99 -25.44
N HIS A 473 -26.67 -7.78 -25.24
CA HIS A 473 -27.05 -6.90 -26.35
C HIS A 473 -25.82 -6.39 -27.11
N ALA A 474 -24.74 -6.03 -26.43
CA ALA A 474 -23.50 -5.60 -27.09
C ALA A 474 -22.77 -6.75 -27.81
N SER A 475 -22.94 -7.98 -27.33
CA SER A 475 -22.19 -9.16 -27.80
C SER A 475 -22.90 -9.96 -28.89
N HIS A 476 -24.24 -9.93 -28.96
CA HIS A 476 -25.02 -10.81 -29.86
C HIS A 476 -24.60 -10.70 -31.34
N LYS A 477 -24.13 -9.53 -31.79
CA LYS A 477 -23.63 -9.31 -33.16
C LYS A 477 -22.45 -10.22 -33.57
N HIS A 478 -21.77 -10.83 -32.59
CA HIS A 478 -20.68 -11.78 -32.81
C HIS A 478 -21.17 -13.25 -32.89
N TYR A 479 -22.47 -13.48 -32.70
CA TYR A 479 -23.13 -14.78 -32.70
C TYR A 479 -24.19 -14.80 -33.82
N PRO A 480 -23.82 -15.13 -35.08
CA PRO A 480 -24.68 -14.91 -36.24
C PRO A 480 -26.00 -15.68 -36.25
N ARG A 481 -26.13 -16.76 -35.46
CA ARG A 481 -27.38 -17.54 -35.38
C ARG A 481 -28.27 -17.12 -34.22
N LEU A 482 -27.76 -16.30 -33.29
CA LEU A 482 -28.56 -15.76 -32.18
C LEU A 482 -29.35 -14.53 -32.62
N HIS A 483 -30.66 -14.59 -32.41
CA HIS A 483 -31.57 -13.47 -32.62
C HIS A 483 -31.91 -12.80 -31.29
N ASP A 484 -32.42 -11.56 -31.32
CA ASP A 484 -32.79 -10.83 -30.10
C ASP A 484 -33.80 -11.62 -29.24
N ASP A 485 -34.72 -12.35 -29.85
CA ASP A 485 -35.72 -13.17 -29.14
C ASP A 485 -35.13 -14.44 -28.49
N ASP A 486 -33.91 -14.83 -28.87
CA ASP A 486 -33.19 -15.97 -28.27
C ASP A 486 -32.57 -15.59 -26.90
N LEU A 487 -32.44 -14.30 -26.60
CA LEU A 487 -31.74 -13.78 -25.43
C LEU A 487 -32.69 -13.02 -24.51
N ALA A 488 -32.72 -13.36 -23.22
CA ALA A 488 -33.62 -12.69 -22.28
C ALA A 488 -33.06 -12.62 -20.86
N VAL A 489 -33.35 -11.51 -20.18
CA VAL A 489 -33.14 -11.36 -18.73
C VAL A 489 -34.49 -11.23 -18.04
N THR A 490 -34.71 -11.96 -16.95
CA THR A 490 -35.94 -11.83 -16.13
C THR A 490 -35.61 -11.65 -14.66
N LEU A 491 -36.13 -10.59 -14.02
CA LEU A 491 -36.07 -10.41 -12.58
C LEU A 491 -37.37 -10.88 -11.93
N ILE A 492 -37.27 -11.69 -10.87
CA ILE A 492 -38.39 -12.13 -10.03
C ILE A 492 -38.21 -11.51 -8.65
N HIS A 493 -39.23 -10.80 -8.17
CA HIS A 493 -39.15 -10.10 -6.88
C HIS A 493 -40.50 -10.06 -6.15
N ARG A 494 -40.44 -10.24 -4.83
CA ARG A 494 -41.64 -10.23 -3.96
C ARG A 494 -42.23 -8.84 -3.75
N GLY A 495 -41.42 -7.78 -3.85
CA GLY A 495 -41.89 -6.40 -3.77
C GLY A 495 -42.66 -5.96 -5.02
N GLU A 496 -43.44 -4.89 -4.89
CA GLU A 496 -44.20 -4.29 -6.00
C GLU A 496 -43.30 -3.58 -7.02
N VAL A 497 -42.15 -3.08 -6.56
CA VAL A 497 -41.14 -2.38 -7.36
C VAL A 497 -39.74 -2.90 -7.03
N PRO A 498 -38.77 -2.83 -7.97
CA PRO A 498 -37.36 -3.07 -7.67
C PRO A 498 -36.80 -1.97 -6.76
N LEU A 499 -35.64 -2.23 -6.13
CA LEU A 499 -34.92 -1.28 -5.28
C LEU A 499 -35.82 -0.68 -4.20
N GLN A 500 -36.57 -1.55 -3.48
CA GLN A 500 -37.53 -1.18 -2.43
C GLN A 500 -36.91 -0.35 -1.28
N GLU A 501 -35.59 -0.35 -1.17
CA GLU A 501 -34.82 0.46 -0.23
C GLU A 501 -34.79 1.96 -0.63
N LEU A 502 -35.12 2.28 -1.87
CA LEU A 502 -35.27 3.64 -2.37
C LEU A 502 -36.72 4.10 -2.26
N SER A 503 -36.95 5.42 -2.41
CA SER A 503 -38.31 5.94 -2.48
C SER A 503 -39.14 5.27 -3.60
N PRO A 504 -40.45 5.00 -3.39
CA PRO A 504 -41.29 4.29 -4.35
C PRO A 504 -41.24 4.86 -5.78
N LYS A 505 -41.20 6.20 -5.91
CA LYS A 505 -41.07 6.89 -7.21
C LYS A 505 -39.77 6.54 -7.95
N LEU A 506 -38.67 6.35 -7.24
CA LEU A 506 -37.40 5.92 -7.85
C LEU A 506 -37.44 4.44 -8.23
N GLY A 507 -38.07 3.59 -7.42
CA GLY A 507 -38.32 2.19 -7.76
C GLY A 507 -39.16 2.03 -9.02
N GLU A 508 -40.26 2.79 -9.15
CA GLU A 508 -41.09 2.86 -10.36
C GLU A 508 -40.29 3.35 -11.58
N HIS A 509 -39.49 4.41 -11.40
CA HIS A 509 -38.64 4.92 -12.47
C HIS A 509 -37.62 3.87 -12.94
N ALA A 510 -36.96 3.18 -12.01
CA ALA A 510 -36.04 2.09 -12.32
C ALA A 510 -36.74 0.96 -13.08
N MET A 511 -37.93 0.54 -12.61
CA MET A 511 -38.75 -0.48 -13.26
C MET A 511 -39.08 -0.10 -14.71
N GLN A 512 -39.58 1.11 -14.94
CA GLN A 512 -39.92 1.59 -16.28
C GLN A 512 -38.71 1.60 -17.21
N ARG A 513 -37.55 2.06 -16.72
CA ARG A 513 -36.31 2.10 -17.51
C ARG A 513 -35.81 0.70 -17.87
N MET A 514 -35.78 -0.22 -16.90
CA MET A 514 -35.33 -1.58 -17.14
C MET A 514 -36.27 -2.34 -18.09
N LEU A 515 -37.59 -2.14 -17.98
CA LEU A 515 -38.57 -2.67 -18.93
C LEU A 515 -38.34 -2.13 -20.36
N GLN A 516 -38.06 -0.82 -20.50
CA GLN A 516 -37.73 -0.20 -21.78
C GLN A 516 -36.43 -0.76 -22.40
N GLN A 517 -35.51 -1.26 -21.57
CA GLN A 517 -34.26 -1.89 -22.00
C GLN A 517 -34.42 -3.38 -22.34
N GLY A 518 -35.64 -3.93 -22.31
CA GLY A 518 -35.93 -5.32 -22.65
C GLY A 518 -35.84 -6.30 -21.48
N ILE A 519 -35.54 -5.83 -20.26
CA ILE A 519 -35.50 -6.67 -19.07
C ILE A 519 -36.92 -7.01 -18.66
N ARG A 520 -37.24 -8.31 -18.61
CA ARG A 520 -38.56 -8.80 -18.17
C ARG A 520 -38.63 -8.77 -16.65
N MET A 521 -39.81 -8.50 -16.11
CA MET A 521 -40.01 -8.44 -14.65
C MET A 521 -41.23 -9.23 -14.20
N ARG A 522 -41.10 -9.86 -13.03
CA ARG A 522 -42.15 -10.55 -12.28
C ARG A 522 -42.15 -9.99 -10.86
N MET A 523 -42.78 -8.84 -10.69
CA MET A 523 -42.97 -8.19 -9.38
C MET A 523 -44.09 -8.87 -8.59
N SER A 524 -44.18 -8.57 -7.30
CA SER A 524 -45.15 -9.15 -6.35
C SER A 524 -45.22 -10.68 -6.43
N THR A 525 -44.08 -11.32 -6.72
CA THR A 525 -43.98 -12.76 -7.03
C THR A 525 -42.76 -13.34 -6.33
N GLY A 526 -42.97 -14.35 -5.50
CA GLY A 526 -41.92 -15.12 -4.86
C GLY A 526 -41.51 -16.34 -5.66
N VAL A 527 -40.44 -16.98 -5.20
CA VAL A 527 -39.97 -18.27 -5.72
C VAL A 527 -40.27 -19.35 -4.68
N SER A 528 -40.80 -20.48 -5.13
CA SER A 528 -41.08 -21.66 -4.30
C SER A 528 -40.05 -22.77 -4.50
N GLU A 529 -39.51 -22.92 -5.71
CA GLU A 529 -38.57 -23.99 -6.07
C GLU A 529 -37.70 -23.57 -7.27
N VAL A 530 -36.47 -24.05 -7.31
CA VAL A 530 -35.57 -23.96 -8.46
C VAL A 530 -35.18 -25.38 -8.88
N ASP A 531 -35.28 -25.70 -10.16
CA ASP A 531 -34.90 -27.00 -10.70
C ASP A 531 -33.99 -26.84 -11.94
N ALA A 532 -33.63 -27.95 -12.57
CA ALA A 532 -32.77 -27.96 -13.75
C ALA A 532 -33.33 -27.20 -14.96
N ARG A 533 -34.64 -26.92 -15.01
CA ARG A 533 -35.30 -26.18 -16.11
C ARG A 533 -35.44 -24.68 -15.82
N GLY A 534 -35.49 -24.28 -14.55
CA GLY A 534 -35.56 -22.88 -14.16
C GLY A 534 -36.22 -22.67 -12.81
N VAL A 535 -37.18 -21.74 -12.74
CA VAL A 535 -37.78 -21.27 -11.49
C VAL A 535 -39.28 -21.54 -11.47
N VAL A 536 -39.77 -22.12 -10.37
CA VAL A 536 -41.21 -22.20 -10.04
C VAL A 536 -41.55 -21.10 -9.05
N THR A 537 -42.55 -20.30 -9.40
CA THR A 537 -43.01 -19.19 -8.56
C THR A 537 -43.98 -19.66 -7.48
N ASP A 538 -44.13 -18.87 -6.42
CA ASP A 538 -45.11 -19.11 -5.36
C ASP A 538 -46.58 -19.10 -5.84
N LYS A 539 -46.82 -18.63 -7.07
CA LYS A 539 -48.11 -18.67 -7.77
C LYS A 539 -48.27 -19.89 -8.69
N GLY A 540 -47.33 -20.82 -8.67
CA GLY A 540 -47.33 -22.04 -9.50
C GLY A 540 -46.91 -21.83 -10.96
N ALA A 541 -46.65 -20.60 -11.40
CA ALA A 541 -46.14 -20.35 -12.75
C ALA A 541 -44.65 -20.69 -12.85
N ARG A 542 -44.23 -21.21 -14.00
CA ARG A 542 -42.82 -21.51 -14.32
C ARG A 542 -42.19 -20.40 -15.16
N VAL A 543 -40.96 -20.04 -14.82
CA VAL A 543 -40.06 -19.22 -15.64
C VAL A 543 -38.87 -20.10 -15.99
N GLU A 544 -38.82 -20.56 -17.24
CA GLU A 544 -37.72 -21.38 -17.72
C GLU A 544 -36.48 -20.52 -18.00
N GLY A 545 -35.30 -21.10 -17.81
CA GLY A 545 -34.04 -20.45 -18.16
C GLY A 545 -32.85 -21.27 -17.67
N ALA A 546 -31.84 -21.42 -18.52
CA ALA A 546 -30.69 -22.30 -18.25
C ALA A 546 -29.73 -21.75 -17.19
N THR A 547 -29.88 -20.48 -16.81
CA THR A 547 -29.05 -19.84 -15.78
C THR A 547 -29.94 -19.11 -14.79
N VAL A 548 -30.02 -19.64 -13.58
CA VAL A 548 -30.69 -19.00 -12.44
C VAL A 548 -29.64 -18.36 -11.54
N ILE A 549 -29.88 -17.11 -11.13
CA ILE A 549 -28.96 -16.30 -10.32
C ILE A 549 -29.68 -15.89 -9.05
N SER A 550 -29.11 -16.21 -7.89
CA SER A 550 -29.65 -15.80 -6.59
C SER A 550 -28.95 -14.56 -6.06
N THR A 551 -29.74 -13.52 -5.82
CA THR A 551 -29.30 -12.30 -5.14
C THR A 551 -30.03 -12.07 -3.82
N ILE A 552 -30.82 -13.05 -3.38
CA ILE A 552 -31.60 -13.00 -2.14
C ILE A 552 -30.96 -13.85 -1.05
N GLY A 553 -31.24 -13.47 0.19
CA GLY A 553 -30.87 -14.26 1.35
C GLY A 553 -29.39 -14.16 1.70
N THR A 554 -29.12 -13.85 2.95
CA THR A 554 -27.80 -13.99 3.55
C THR A 554 -27.87 -15.02 4.66
N ARG A 555 -26.76 -15.71 4.88
CA ARG A 555 -26.56 -16.57 6.04
C ARG A 555 -25.34 -16.14 6.83
N SER A 556 -25.31 -16.54 8.09
CA SER A 556 -24.18 -16.37 8.99
C SER A 556 -22.92 -17.05 8.43
N ASN A 557 -21.76 -16.57 8.86
CA ASN A 557 -20.52 -17.29 8.61
C ASN A 557 -20.51 -18.57 9.49
N PRO A 558 -20.17 -19.76 8.96
CA PRO A 558 -20.10 -20.99 9.74
C PRO A 558 -19.22 -20.91 10.99
N LEU A 559 -18.23 -20.00 11.01
CA LEU A 559 -17.43 -19.74 12.21
C LEU A 559 -18.31 -19.43 13.43
N MET A 560 -19.48 -18.80 13.24
CA MET A 560 -20.42 -18.49 14.33
C MET A 560 -20.96 -19.75 15.02
N GLU A 561 -21.00 -20.90 14.35
CA GLU A 561 -21.45 -22.17 14.96
C GLU A 561 -20.43 -22.73 15.96
N THR A 562 -19.19 -22.23 15.91
CA THR A 562 -18.10 -22.63 16.82
C THR A 562 -18.01 -21.75 18.08
N MET A 563 -18.86 -20.72 18.20
CA MET A 563 -18.75 -19.68 19.22
C MET A 563 -20.06 -19.55 20.01
N ASP A 564 -19.96 -19.48 21.34
CA ASP A 564 -21.09 -19.16 22.21
C ASP A 564 -21.25 -17.64 22.32
N VAL A 565 -21.93 -17.03 21.33
CA VAL A 565 -22.21 -15.60 21.27
C VAL A 565 -23.70 -15.35 20.99
N PRO A 566 -24.29 -14.25 21.50
CA PRO A 566 -25.70 -13.96 21.24
C PRO A 566 -25.93 -13.65 19.75
N VAL A 567 -26.95 -14.29 19.15
CA VAL A 567 -27.27 -14.14 17.72
C VAL A 567 -28.74 -13.74 17.53
N GLN A 568 -28.96 -12.73 16.68
CA GLN A 568 -30.29 -12.31 16.24
C GLN A 568 -30.35 -12.31 14.71
N ARG A 569 -31.27 -13.11 14.14
CA ARG A 569 -31.49 -13.22 12.67
C ARG A 569 -30.17 -13.46 11.89
N GLY A 570 -29.34 -14.36 12.41
CA GLY A 570 -28.07 -14.75 11.79
C GLY A 570 -26.94 -13.71 11.91
N ARG A 571 -27.07 -12.72 12.79
CA ARG A 571 -26.03 -11.72 13.08
C ARG A 571 -25.72 -11.70 14.57
N ILE A 572 -24.45 -11.47 14.92
CA ILE A 572 -24.00 -11.32 16.30
C ILE A 572 -24.69 -10.08 16.90
N THR A 573 -25.39 -10.25 18.01
CA THR A 573 -26.00 -9.15 18.76
C THR A 573 -24.91 -8.41 19.51
N VAL A 574 -24.90 -7.08 19.35
CA VAL A 574 -23.94 -6.20 20.02
C VAL A 574 -24.65 -5.06 20.73
N GLU A 575 -23.97 -4.50 21.72
CA GLU A 575 -24.38 -3.26 22.38
C GLU A 575 -24.22 -2.06 21.44
N PRO A 576 -24.79 -0.88 21.76
CA PRO A 576 -24.68 0.31 20.92
C PRO A 576 -23.24 0.75 20.63
N ASP A 577 -22.26 0.39 21.47
CA ASP A 577 -20.84 0.67 21.26
C ASP A 577 -20.10 -0.40 20.42
N MET A 578 -20.84 -1.39 19.91
CA MET A 578 -20.40 -2.56 19.12
C MET A 578 -19.67 -3.66 19.91
N SER A 579 -19.71 -3.62 21.25
CA SER A 579 -19.22 -4.71 22.10
C SER A 579 -20.22 -5.89 22.15
N ILE A 580 -19.72 -7.10 22.37
CA ILE A 580 -20.56 -8.28 22.59
C ILE A 580 -20.85 -8.39 24.09
N SER A 581 -22.14 -8.32 24.44
CA SER A 581 -22.60 -8.37 25.83
C SER A 581 -22.10 -9.64 26.55
N GLY A 582 -21.59 -9.48 27.78
CA GLY A 582 -21.05 -10.58 28.58
C GLY A 582 -19.60 -10.96 28.28
N HIS A 583 -18.96 -10.39 27.25
CA HIS A 583 -17.59 -10.75 26.87
C HIS A 583 -16.68 -9.51 26.76
N GLU A 584 -15.81 -9.30 27.75
CA GLU A 584 -14.85 -8.20 27.73
C GLU A 584 -13.84 -8.37 26.58
N GLY A 585 -13.66 -7.31 25.79
CA GLY A 585 -12.71 -7.30 24.68
C GLY A 585 -13.21 -7.94 23.39
N LEU A 586 -14.46 -8.42 23.33
CA LEU A 586 -15.08 -8.96 22.12
C LEU A 586 -15.98 -7.94 21.43
N TRP A 587 -15.86 -7.83 20.10
CA TRP A 587 -16.55 -6.84 19.28
C TRP A 587 -17.01 -7.45 17.96
N ALA A 588 -18.07 -6.91 17.36
CA ALA A 588 -18.50 -7.32 16.02
C ALA A 588 -18.99 -6.12 15.18
N ILE A 589 -18.61 -6.07 13.90
CA ILE A 589 -18.96 -5.00 12.95
C ILE A 589 -19.27 -5.53 11.54
N GLY A 590 -19.90 -4.69 10.71
CA GLY A 590 -20.31 -5.03 9.34
C GLY A 590 -21.48 -6.01 9.30
N ASP A 591 -21.69 -6.66 8.16
CA ASP A 591 -22.84 -7.54 7.92
C ASP A 591 -22.98 -8.71 8.91
N CYS A 592 -21.92 -9.05 9.66
CA CYS A 592 -21.98 -10.10 10.67
C CYS A 592 -22.60 -9.66 12.01
N ALA A 593 -22.82 -8.36 12.21
CA ALA A 593 -23.30 -7.79 13.46
C ALA A 593 -24.67 -7.12 13.33
N ALA A 594 -25.50 -7.23 14.36
CA ALA A 594 -26.76 -6.51 14.52
C ALA A 594 -26.51 -5.28 15.39
N ILE A 595 -26.06 -4.19 14.77
CA ILE A 595 -25.60 -2.98 15.46
C ILE A 595 -26.77 -1.99 15.63
N PRO A 596 -27.16 -1.61 16.85
CA PRO A 596 -28.11 -0.53 17.08
C PRO A 596 -27.51 0.82 16.64
N ASN A 597 -28.21 1.54 15.77
CA ASN A 597 -27.79 2.87 15.34
C ASN A 597 -28.49 3.93 16.19
N ALA A 598 -27.73 4.70 16.96
CA ALA A 598 -28.26 5.75 17.83
C ALA A 598 -28.89 6.93 17.04
N HIS A 599 -28.63 7.03 15.74
CA HIS A 599 -29.22 8.07 14.89
C HIS A 599 -30.74 7.93 14.72
N ASP A 600 -31.21 6.71 14.47
CA ASP A 600 -32.61 6.42 14.11
C ASP A 600 -33.26 5.34 14.98
N GLY A 601 -32.51 4.72 15.90
CA GLY A 601 -32.96 3.64 16.78
C GLY A 601 -33.13 2.29 16.09
N ASN A 602 -32.86 2.20 14.78
CA ASN A 602 -32.95 0.97 14.02
C ASN A 602 -31.62 0.23 14.03
N LEU A 603 -31.62 -1.01 13.54
CA LEU A 603 -30.38 -1.71 13.26
C LEU A 603 -29.71 -1.10 12.02
N ALA A 604 -28.39 -0.91 12.10
CA ALA A 604 -27.57 -0.50 10.96
C ALA A 604 -27.78 -1.46 9.77
N PRO A 605 -28.08 -0.93 8.57
CA PRO A 605 -28.26 -1.75 7.37
C PRO A 605 -26.91 -2.31 6.87
N PRO A 606 -26.89 -3.53 6.30
CA PRO A 606 -25.67 -4.20 5.84
C PRO A 606 -25.15 -3.59 4.53
N THR A 607 -24.53 -2.42 4.63
CA THR A 607 -24.01 -1.68 3.48
C THR A 607 -22.55 -1.27 3.69
N ALA A 608 -21.83 -1.07 2.58
CA ALA A 608 -20.43 -0.63 2.65
C ALA A 608 -20.26 0.72 3.37
N GLN A 609 -21.23 1.65 3.25
CA GLN A 609 -21.18 2.95 3.92
C GLN A 609 -21.19 2.80 5.45
N PHE A 610 -22.09 1.95 5.96
CA PHE A 610 -22.18 1.65 7.39
C PHE A 610 -20.96 0.89 7.86
N ALA A 611 -20.55 -0.17 7.15
CA ALA A 611 -19.33 -0.94 7.47
C ALA A 611 -18.06 -0.07 7.60
N ILE A 612 -17.86 0.89 6.69
CA ILE A 612 -16.72 1.84 6.76
C ILE A 612 -16.80 2.71 8.03
N ARG A 613 -18.01 3.14 8.40
CA ARG A 613 -18.25 4.04 9.55
C ARG A 613 -18.16 3.30 10.87
N GLU A 614 -18.72 2.10 10.94
CA GLU A 614 -18.60 1.17 12.06
C GLU A 614 -17.12 0.88 12.35
N GLY A 615 -16.34 0.53 11.32
CA GLY A 615 -14.90 0.32 11.47
C GLY A 615 -14.18 1.57 12.03
N HIS A 616 -14.56 2.77 11.57
CA HIS A 616 -13.98 3.98 12.13
C HIS A 616 -14.39 4.25 13.59
N GLN A 617 -15.66 4.07 13.94
CA GLN A 617 -16.16 4.32 15.30
C GLN A 617 -15.60 3.27 16.28
N LEU A 618 -15.60 1.99 15.90
CA LEU A 618 -15.09 0.92 16.75
C LEU A 618 -13.59 1.09 17.03
N ALA A 619 -12.81 1.59 16.06
CA ALA A 619 -11.40 1.90 16.31
C ALA A 619 -11.21 2.99 17.37
N ASP A 620 -12.17 3.92 17.53
CA ASP A 620 -12.16 4.89 18.63
C ASP A 620 -12.56 4.24 19.96
N ASN A 621 -13.59 3.39 19.94
CA ASN A 621 -14.06 2.67 21.13
C ASN A 621 -13.01 1.71 21.68
N ILE A 622 -12.32 0.93 20.83
CA ILE A 622 -11.22 0.04 21.25
C ILE A 622 -10.08 0.86 21.87
N ALA A 623 -9.70 1.99 21.26
CA ALA A 623 -8.67 2.86 21.81
C ALA A 623 -9.09 3.50 23.16
N GLN A 624 -10.38 3.80 23.34
CA GLN A 624 -10.94 4.27 24.61
C GLN A 624 -10.94 3.17 25.67
N ALA A 625 -11.38 1.97 25.32
CA ALA A 625 -11.39 0.80 26.21
C ALA A 625 -9.98 0.47 26.71
N ILE A 626 -8.99 0.43 25.81
CA ILE A 626 -7.57 0.23 26.17
C ILE A 626 -7.06 1.32 27.12
N ALA A 627 -7.57 2.55 26.99
CA ALA A 627 -7.21 3.67 27.85
C ALA A 627 -8.06 3.75 29.14
N GLY A 628 -8.95 2.79 29.41
CA GLY A 628 -9.87 2.81 30.55
C GLY A 628 -10.91 3.95 30.50
N LYS A 629 -11.27 4.41 29.30
CA LYS A 629 -12.24 5.48 29.06
C LYS A 629 -13.58 4.91 28.58
N PRO A 630 -14.70 5.60 28.84
CA PRO A 630 -16.01 5.17 28.34
C PRO A 630 -16.04 5.16 26.80
N THR A 631 -16.72 4.16 26.24
CA THR A 631 -16.98 4.00 24.81
C THR A 631 -18.20 4.83 24.38
N ASN A 632 -18.38 5.01 23.06
CA ASN A 632 -19.48 5.78 22.50
C ASN A 632 -20.38 4.91 21.63
N ALA A 633 -21.68 5.17 21.67
CA ALA A 633 -22.65 4.51 20.81
C ALA A 633 -22.38 4.84 19.32
N PHE A 634 -22.61 3.86 18.45
CA PHE A 634 -22.56 4.03 17.02
C PHE A 634 -23.68 4.96 16.56
N ASN A 635 -23.31 6.03 15.86
CA ASN A 635 -24.23 7.02 15.34
C ASN A 635 -23.79 7.39 13.93
N TYR A 636 -24.61 7.04 12.94
CA TYR A 636 -24.35 7.39 11.55
C TYR A 636 -25.63 7.70 10.79
N ASP A 637 -25.60 8.83 10.09
CA ASP A 637 -26.58 9.21 9.08
C ASP A 637 -26.06 8.89 7.69
N SER A 638 -26.84 8.14 6.91
CA SER A 638 -26.46 7.74 5.55
C SER A 638 -26.51 8.94 4.60
N LYS A 639 -25.52 9.04 3.70
CA LYS A 639 -25.48 10.14 2.71
C LYS A 639 -26.43 9.93 1.53
N GLY A 640 -27.13 8.81 1.50
CA GLY A 640 -27.98 8.40 0.40
C GLY A 640 -27.62 7.02 -0.14
N SER A 641 -28.35 6.61 -1.17
CA SER A 641 -28.26 5.30 -1.83
C SER A 641 -28.32 5.46 -3.34
N MET A 642 -27.64 4.58 -4.07
CA MET A 642 -27.56 4.63 -5.53
C MET A 642 -27.35 3.24 -6.11
N ALA A 643 -27.88 3.01 -7.30
CA ALA A 643 -27.76 1.76 -8.05
C ALA A 643 -27.56 2.06 -9.55
N THR A 644 -26.80 1.22 -10.25
CA THR A 644 -26.86 1.17 -11.71
C THR A 644 -27.95 0.20 -12.15
N ILE A 645 -28.55 0.45 -13.31
CA ILE A 645 -29.63 -0.39 -13.85
C ILE A 645 -29.40 -0.75 -15.32
N GLY A 646 -28.16 -0.65 -15.81
CA GLY A 646 -27.79 -0.94 -17.21
C GLY A 646 -27.95 0.25 -18.16
N HIS A 647 -27.39 0.12 -19.37
CA HIS A 647 -27.37 1.06 -20.49
C HIS A 647 -27.03 2.49 -20.08
N LEU A 648 -25.97 2.70 -19.29
CA LEU A 648 -25.57 4.02 -18.78
C LEU A 648 -26.65 4.73 -17.93
N ASN A 649 -27.58 3.97 -17.35
CA ASN A 649 -28.63 4.49 -16.46
C ASN A 649 -28.40 4.06 -15.00
N GLY A 650 -28.86 4.91 -14.09
CA GLY A 650 -28.85 4.64 -12.66
C GLY A 650 -29.98 5.37 -11.95
N VAL A 651 -30.10 5.09 -10.66
CA VAL A 651 -30.98 5.82 -9.73
C VAL A 651 -30.19 6.20 -8.50
N ALA A 652 -30.42 7.40 -7.98
CA ALA A 652 -29.75 7.89 -6.79
C ALA A 652 -30.71 8.73 -5.93
N GLU A 653 -30.68 8.48 -4.62
CA GLU A 653 -31.34 9.28 -3.59
C GLU A 653 -30.27 9.80 -2.65
N ILE A 654 -30.08 11.11 -2.59
CA ILE A 654 -29.01 11.77 -1.82
C ILE A 654 -29.62 12.47 -0.60
N SER A 655 -28.83 12.61 0.47
CA SER A 655 -29.16 13.43 1.64
C SER A 655 -29.75 14.79 1.24
N GLY A 656 -30.85 15.20 1.88
CA GLY A 656 -31.61 16.40 1.53
C GLY A 656 -32.76 16.17 0.53
N GLY A 657 -33.07 14.92 0.20
CA GLY A 657 -34.24 14.55 -0.61
C GLY A 657 -34.05 14.71 -2.12
N ILE A 658 -32.80 14.89 -2.58
CA ILE A 658 -32.48 15.00 -4.01
C ILE A 658 -32.56 13.61 -4.64
N ARG A 659 -33.40 13.48 -5.66
CA ARG A 659 -33.62 12.23 -6.41
C ARG A 659 -33.18 12.42 -7.85
N LEU A 660 -32.26 11.57 -8.30
CA LEU A 660 -31.72 11.58 -9.65
C LEU A 660 -32.04 10.24 -10.33
N GLY A 661 -32.32 10.28 -11.63
CA GLY A 661 -32.54 9.10 -12.46
C GLY A 661 -31.80 9.23 -13.80
N GLY A 662 -31.54 8.08 -14.43
CA GLY A 662 -30.88 7.99 -15.72
C GLY A 662 -29.38 8.31 -15.68
N PHE A 663 -28.88 8.93 -16.76
CA PHE A 663 -27.47 9.22 -16.95
C PHE A 663 -26.80 10.06 -15.84
N PRO A 664 -27.42 11.13 -15.29
CA PRO A 664 -26.82 11.89 -14.19
C PRO A 664 -26.60 11.05 -12.92
N ALA A 665 -27.55 10.17 -12.58
CA ALA A 665 -27.43 9.27 -11.43
C ALA A 665 -26.32 8.23 -11.66
N TRP A 666 -26.21 7.71 -12.88
CA TRP A 666 -25.14 6.79 -13.27
C TRP A 666 -23.75 7.45 -13.20
N LEU A 667 -23.62 8.70 -13.68
CA LEU A 667 -22.35 9.44 -13.59
C LEU A 667 -21.96 9.71 -12.14
N LEU A 668 -22.94 10.08 -11.29
CA LEU A 668 -22.72 10.26 -9.86
C LEU A 668 -22.26 8.96 -9.20
N TRP A 669 -22.88 7.83 -9.53
CA TRP A 669 -22.47 6.51 -9.05
C TRP A 669 -21.01 6.23 -9.40
N ARG A 670 -20.61 6.43 -10.67
CA ARG A 670 -19.22 6.23 -11.11
C ARG A 670 -18.25 7.16 -10.36
N ALA A 671 -18.59 8.45 -10.26
CA ALA A 671 -17.75 9.44 -9.57
C ALA A 671 -17.56 9.09 -8.08
N PHE A 672 -18.64 8.68 -7.41
CA PHE A 672 -18.60 8.30 -6.00
C PHE A 672 -17.71 7.08 -5.76
N TYR A 673 -17.93 5.98 -6.50
CA TYR A 673 -17.14 4.76 -6.29
C TYR A 673 -15.69 4.92 -6.73
N LEU A 674 -15.42 5.70 -7.78
CA LEU A 674 -14.06 6.08 -8.16
C LEU A 674 -13.36 6.83 -7.01
N SER A 675 -14.08 7.70 -6.30
CA SER A 675 -13.51 8.46 -5.18
C SER A 675 -13.04 7.55 -4.02
N LEU A 676 -13.71 6.40 -3.82
CA LEU A 676 -13.42 5.43 -2.75
C LEU A 676 -12.21 4.53 -3.05
N MET A 677 -11.73 4.48 -4.30
CA MET A 677 -10.56 3.68 -4.65
C MET A 677 -9.30 4.15 -3.93
N PRO A 678 -8.44 3.23 -3.44
CA PRO A 678 -7.37 3.57 -2.50
C PRO A 678 -6.19 4.33 -3.10
N THR A 679 -5.94 4.19 -4.42
CA THR A 679 -4.76 4.79 -5.07
C THR A 679 -5.13 5.54 -6.34
N MET A 680 -4.38 6.60 -6.65
CA MET A 680 -4.58 7.36 -7.90
C MET A 680 -4.36 6.51 -9.14
N ALA A 681 -3.37 5.61 -9.12
CA ALA A 681 -3.14 4.67 -10.24
C ALA A 681 -4.34 3.75 -10.50
N LYS A 682 -5.06 3.33 -9.45
CA LYS A 682 -6.28 2.53 -9.60
C LYS A 682 -7.41 3.37 -10.20
N LYS A 683 -7.58 4.59 -9.69
CA LYS A 683 -8.59 5.54 -10.19
C LYS A 683 -8.41 5.84 -11.67
N THR A 684 -7.19 6.15 -12.11
CA THR A 684 -6.94 6.49 -13.51
C THR A 684 -7.21 5.31 -14.44
N ARG A 685 -6.84 4.07 -14.04
CA ARG A 685 -7.13 2.86 -14.81
C ARG A 685 -8.63 2.58 -14.93
N ILE A 686 -9.36 2.64 -13.81
CA ILE A 686 -10.82 2.44 -13.82
C ILE A 686 -11.50 3.49 -14.69
N LEU A 687 -11.11 4.76 -14.55
CA LEU A 687 -11.66 5.84 -15.36
C LEU A 687 -11.42 5.59 -16.87
N PHE A 688 -10.22 5.15 -17.22
CA PHE A 688 -9.88 4.81 -18.60
C PHE A 688 -10.70 3.62 -19.12
N GLU A 689 -10.78 2.52 -18.37
CA GLU A 689 -11.59 1.35 -18.75
C GLU A 689 -13.07 1.70 -18.88
N TRP A 690 -13.62 2.46 -17.95
CA TRP A 690 -15.00 2.93 -18.02
C TRP A 690 -15.26 3.81 -19.23
N THR A 691 -14.31 4.66 -19.62
CA THR A 691 -14.41 5.47 -20.82
C THR A 691 -14.29 4.61 -22.08
N TRP A 692 -13.37 3.64 -22.06
CA TRP A 692 -13.16 2.69 -23.15
C TRP A 692 -14.39 1.81 -23.40
N SER A 693 -15.01 1.28 -22.34
CA SER A 693 -16.24 0.48 -22.42
C SER A 693 -17.45 1.23 -22.97
N MET A 694 -17.45 2.57 -22.94
CA MET A 694 -18.50 3.35 -23.61
C MET A 694 -18.33 3.39 -25.13
N LEU A 695 -17.09 3.25 -25.62
CA LEU A 695 -16.75 3.39 -27.04
C LEU A 695 -16.63 2.04 -27.76
N PHE A 696 -16.32 0.98 -27.02
CA PHE A 696 -16.02 -0.34 -27.57
C PHE A 696 -16.85 -1.44 -26.89
N SER A 697 -17.13 -2.51 -27.63
CA SER A 697 -17.86 -3.67 -27.12
C SER A 697 -17.09 -4.40 -26.02
N PRO A 698 -17.80 -5.05 -25.08
CA PRO A 698 -17.18 -5.85 -24.05
C PRO A 698 -16.40 -7.03 -24.64
N ASP A 699 -15.40 -7.49 -23.91
CA ASP A 699 -14.65 -8.69 -24.27
C ASP A 699 -15.52 -9.94 -24.03
N ILE A 700 -15.65 -10.79 -25.05
CA ILE A 700 -16.43 -12.04 -25.03
C ILE A 700 -15.57 -13.29 -24.75
N ILE A 701 -14.30 -13.12 -24.35
CA ILE A 701 -13.43 -14.24 -24.04
C ILE A 701 -13.95 -15.02 -22.82
N ASN A 702 -14.19 -16.32 -23.03
CA ASN A 702 -14.39 -17.31 -21.97
C ASN A 702 -13.02 -17.76 -21.42
N LEU A 703 -12.73 -17.36 -20.18
CA LEU A 703 -11.49 -17.74 -19.50
C LEU A 703 -11.67 -19.10 -18.81
N ARG A 704 -11.12 -20.16 -19.41
CA ARG A 704 -11.04 -21.48 -18.78
C ARG A 704 -9.81 -21.55 -17.88
N PHE A 705 -10.01 -21.90 -16.61
CA PHE A 705 -8.93 -22.10 -15.64
C PHE A 705 -8.40 -23.55 -15.61
N THR A 706 -8.59 -24.30 -16.70
CA THR A 706 -8.07 -25.66 -16.82
C THR A 706 -6.54 -25.62 -16.80
N THR A 707 -5.94 -26.24 -15.79
CA THR A 707 -4.49 -26.39 -15.68
C THR A 707 -4.00 -27.50 -16.63
N THR A 708 -2.71 -27.49 -16.99
CA THR A 708 -2.10 -28.53 -17.84
C THR A 708 -2.35 -29.95 -17.31
N GLU A 709 -2.25 -30.14 -16.00
CA GLU A 709 -2.51 -31.42 -15.32
C GLU A 709 -3.96 -31.89 -15.47
N ASN A 710 -4.90 -30.95 -15.58
CA ASN A 710 -6.33 -31.23 -15.72
C ASN A 710 -6.81 -31.11 -17.17
N ALA A 711 -5.93 -30.82 -18.14
CA ALA A 711 -6.31 -30.61 -19.53
C ALA A 711 -6.83 -31.90 -20.17
N ASP A 712 -6.14 -33.00 -19.89
CA ASP A 712 -6.40 -34.33 -20.47
C ASP A 712 -7.43 -35.14 -19.68
N LYS A 713 -7.71 -34.77 -18.43
CA LYS A 713 -8.74 -35.42 -17.60
C LYS A 713 -10.11 -35.30 -18.25
N SER A 714 -10.90 -36.37 -18.21
CA SER A 714 -12.28 -36.35 -18.70
C SER A 714 -13.13 -35.30 -17.93
N ARG A 715 -14.27 -34.89 -18.49
CA ARG A 715 -15.17 -33.93 -17.80
C ARG A 715 -15.69 -34.46 -16.46
N GLU A 716 -15.81 -35.78 -16.33
CA GLU A 716 -16.20 -36.46 -15.09
C GLU A 716 -15.04 -36.58 -14.11
N GLU A 717 -13.82 -36.84 -14.57
CA GLU A 717 -12.61 -36.82 -13.73
C GLU A 717 -12.34 -35.43 -13.16
N ARG A 718 -12.48 -34.38 -13.97
CA ARG A 718 -12.35 -32.97 -13.53
C ARG A 718 -13.42 -32.51 -12.53
N ARG A 719 -14.54 -33.22 -12.41
CA ARG A 719 -15.62 -32.91 -11.47
C ARG A 719 -15.45 -33.63 -10.12
N ARG A 720 -14.59 -34.66 -10.06
CA ARG A 720 -14.33 -35.45 -8.85
C ARG A 720 -13.15 -34.92 -8.03
N ASP A 721 -12.20 -34.26 -8.70
CA ASP A 721 -11.09 -33.52 -8.09
C ASP A 721 -11.51 -32.07 -7.78
#